data_AF-A0A7G3B6Y2-F1
#
_entry.id   AF-A0A7G3B6Y2-F1
#
_cell.length_a   1.000
_cell.length_b   1.000
_cell.length_c   1.000
_cell.angle_alpha   90.00
_cell.angle_beta   90.00
_cell.angle_gamma   90.00
#
_symmetry.space_group_name_H-M   'P 1'
#
loop_
_entity.id
_entity.type
_entity.pdbx_description
1 polymer ?
#
loop_
_entity_poly.entity_id
_entity_poly.type
_entity_poly.pdbx_seq_one_letter_code
_entity_poly.pdbx_strand_id
1 'polypeptide(L)'
;VIAASDVHASLKTFGSSLSGGIDVDNNSYPDLLIGAYSSSAAIVLLARPITNITTKVEGTYLTNIDPAKSGCPSDPGTNLTCFSFKACCAIEQMETSTSFEYLHLKYVIEAETFNNQKKFSRVFFGPDFKKRSNVMRRSIQVKSNGQMDCIEETVYIKEGTRDIQSPIKFRLNYTFVEPKLKESGLIALNPILNQAQANRKFEATFQKDCGSDDICESQLEVSAELELPQEDNQYTLVLGERDELQLNVMVTNQEDSAYEAQLFILHQQSVSYIAAIRSGAVICNRFNETIVACTLGNPLRRDGVAKVTLRFDPSGLEDSVPRLNFRIWANSTSKQISEVEPTVLDVKVVKKVQISVKGWARPEQSFYGGEIKGESAMEYFDDVGTIVHHTYQIYNDGPWNAPHIDVRIMWPHQVANDKEQGKWLLYLEEEPTIEGANGAGECFRLGDKVINPLGLKRRSQTLSDELPPEPYIRRTHNKTAFYSAASYEKASMGSSKFESASANRVRRDHAVVIKADNLVDKDGKKSDVVHMDCARKTAKCVEIHCAIYRMQRKTEVYIHVKARLWNSTLVADYPRVDRVHIVSRAQISIPELYGIEQPRGNDSAAVETLAYPELLDVVGDGPVPIWVYVLSILFGILVLVILVLIMWKCGFFKRRRPDPTLSGNLEKSETKPFISK
;
A
#
# COMPACT_ATOMS: atom_id res chain seq x y z
N VAL A 1 -8.73 -53.41 42.34
CA VAL A 1 -8.90 -54.70 41.63
C VAL A 1 -7.66 -55.51 41.89
N ILE A 2 -7.79 -56.75 42.36
CA ILE A 2 -6.65 -57.66 42.57
C ILE A 2 -6.62 -58.59 41.35
N ALA A 3 -5.57 -58.52 40.54
CA ALA A 3 -5.46 -59.38 39.36
C ALA A 3 -4.83 -60.73 39.73
N ALA A 4 -5.21 -61.78 38.99
CA ALA A 4 -4.60 -63.11 39.15
C ALA A 4 -3.07 -63.06 38.97
N SER A 5 -2.60 -62.20 38.05
CA SER A 5 -1.18 -61.94 37.78
C SER A 5 -0.42 -61.36 38.98
N ASP A 6 -1.10 -60.64 39.87
CA ASP A 6 -0.47 -60.00 41.03
C ASP A 6 -0.17 -61.03 42.14
N VAL A 7 -0.88 -62.17 42.13
CA VAL A 7 -0.70 -63.27 43.09
C VAL A 7 0.22 -64.34 42.51
N HIS A 8 -0.12 -64.88 41.34
CA HIS A 8 0.71 -65.87 40.64
C HIS A 8 0.33 -65.94 39.15
N ALA A 9 1.32 -65.84 38.27
CA ALA A 9 1.11 -65.69 36.82
C ALA A 9 0.34 -66.85 36.14
N SER A 10 0.23 -68.02 36.78
CA SER A 10 -0.41 -69.22 36.21
C SER A 10 -1.89 -69.42 36.61
N LEU A 11 -2.46 -68.54 37.43
CA LEU A 11 -3.83 -68.68 37.92
C LEU A 11 -4.85 -68.36 36.81
N LYS A 12 -5.74 -69.32 36.55
CA LYS A 12 -6.87 -69.23 35.62
C LYS A 12 -8.16 -69.30 36.43
N THR A 13 -9.20 -68.59 35.96
CA THR A 13 -10.51 -68.47 36.63
C THR A 13 -10.43 -68.01 38.10
N PHE A 14 -9.40 -67.23 38.43
CA PHE A 14 -9.26 -66.57 39.73
C PHE A 14 -10.46 -65.67 40.00
N GLY A 15 -11.13 -65.87 41.14
CA GLY A 15 -12.37 -65.16 41.48
C GLY A 15 -13.65 -65.86 41.00
N SER A 16 -13.55 -67.09 40.50
CA SER A 16 -14.71 -67.92 40.11
C SER A 16 -15.66 -68.25 41.27
N SER A 17 -15.11 -68.37 42.48
CA SER A 17 -15.86 -68.47 43.72
C SER A 17 -15.16 -67.67 44.82
N LEU A 18 -15.94 -67.11 45.74
CA LEU A 18 -15.47 -66.27 46.84
C LEU A 18 -16.15 -66.71 48.13
N SER A 19 -15.40 -66.73 49.23
CA SER A 19 -15.91 -66.93 50.58
C SER A 19 -15.12 -66.05 51.54
N GLY A 20 -15.78 -65.34 52.43
CA GLY A 20 -15.12 -64.43 53.38
C GLY A 20 -15.92 -64.28 54.66
N GLY A 21 -15.44 -63.42 55.57
CA GLY A 21 -16.10 -63.17 56.86
C GLY A 21 -15.60 -64.06 58.00
N ILE A 22 -14.58 -64.88 57.76
CA ILE A 22 -13.90 -65.70 58.76
C ILE A 22 -12.45 -65.22 58.85
N ASP A 23 -11.98 -65.03 60.08
CA ASP A 23 -10.59 -64.73 60.41
C ASP A 23 -9.82 -66.07 60.55
N VAL A 24 -8.86 -66.31 59.67
CA VAL A 24 -8.10 -67.57 59.55
C VAL A 24 -6.80 -67.51 60.33
N ASP A 25 -6.22 -66.32 60.53
CA ASP A 25 -4.96 -66.09 61.23
C ASP A 25 -5.12 -65.53 62.66
N ASN A 26 -6.37 -65.37 63.11
CA ASN A 26 -6.77 -64.90 64.44
C ASN A 26 -6.28 -63.48 64.75
N ASN A 27 -6.25 -62.61 63.72
CA ASN A 27 -5.83 -61.21 63.85
C ASN A 27 -6.99 -60.21 64.07
N SER A 28 -8.22 -60.73 64.21
CA SER A 28 -9.49 -60.01 64.35
C SER A 28 -10.04 -59.34 63.08
N TYR A 29 -9.43 -59.59 61.92
CA TYR A 29 -9.91 -59.09 60.62
C TYR A 29 -10.38 -60.25 59.74
N PRO A 30 -11.53 -60.13 59.05
CA PRO A 30 -12.03 -61.19 58.20
C PRO A 30 -11.20 -61.34 56.93
N ASP A 31 -10.81 -62.57 56.62
CA ASP A 31 -10.03 -62.92 55.43
C ASP A 31 -10.92 -63.28 54.24
N LEU A 32 -10.30 -63.40 53.05
CA LEU A 32 -10.98 -63.74 51.80
C LEU A 32 -10.37 -64.98 51.15
N LEU A 33 -11.16 -66.03 50.99
CA LEU A 33 -10.85 -67.23 50.21
C LEU A 33 -11.35 -67.06 48.77
N ILE A 34 -10.48 -67.37 47.81
CA ILE A 34 -10.71 -67.20 46.38
C ILE A 34 -10.46 -68.51 45.65
N GLY A 35 -11.46 -68.99 44.91
CA GLY A 35 -11.36 -70.18 44.06
C GLY A 35 -10.82 -69.87 42.68
N ALA A 36 -9.96 -70.76 42.18
CA ALA A 36 -9.42 -70.79 40.82
C ALA A 36 -9.52 -72.22 40.27
N TYR A 37 -10.74 -72.66 39.96
CA TYR A 37 -11.03 -74.08 39.68
C TYR A 37 -10.26 -74.64 38.47
N SER A 38 -10.01 -73.82 37.45
CA SER A 38 -9.28 -74.26 36.24
C SER A 38 -7.78 -74.44 36.49
N SER A 39 -7.27 -73.92 37.61
CA SER A 39 -5.89 -74.10 38.08
C SER A 39 -5.80 -75.06 39.26
N SER A 40 -6.90 -75.72 39.64
CA SER A 40 -6.99 -76.60 40.83
C SER A 40 -6.42 -75.95 42.10
N ALA A 41 -6.66 -74.64 42.27
CA ALA A 41 -6.08 -73.84 43.34
C ALA A 41 -7.15 -73.07 44.12
N ALA A 42 -6.88 -72.89 45.42
CA ALA A 42 -7.60 -71.98 46.30
C ALA A 42 -6.59 -71.05 46.98
N ILE A 43 -6.90 -69.75 47.01
CA ILE A 43 -5.99 -68.71 47.48
C ILE A 43 -6.67 -68.02 48.66
N VAL A 44 -5.98 -67.89 49.78
CA VAL A 44 -6.42 -67.10 50.93
C VAL A 44 -5.69 -65.76 50.90
N LEU A 45 -6.43 -64.66 50.87
CA LEU A 45 -5.92 -63.32 51.10
C LEU A 45 -6.18 -62.94 52.55
N LEU A 46 -5.10 -62.79 53.32
CA LEU A 46 -5.18 -62.40 54.72
C LEU A 46 -5.34 -60.88 54.86
N ALA A 47 -6.25 -60.45 55.73
CA ALA A 47 -6.51 -59.05 56.02
C ALA A 47 -5.42 -58.50 56.95
N ARG A 48 -4.89 -57.31 56.66
CA ARG A 48 -3.88 -56.66 57.51
C ARG A 48 -4.54 -55.82 58.60
N PRO A 49 -4.03 -55.82 59.84
CA PRO A 49 -4.52 -54.93 60.89
C PRO A 49 -4.38 -53.46 60.52
N ILE A 50 -5.39 -52.64 60.84
CA ILE A 50 -5.41 -51.21 60.54
C ILE A 50 -4.97 -50.42 61.78
N THR A 51 -3.99 -49.54 61.60
CA THR A 51 -3.57 -48.58 62.63
C THR A 51 -4.06 -47.18 62.25
N ASN A 52 -4.77 -46.52 63.16
CA ASN A 52 -5.19 -45.14 62.97
C ASN A 52 -4.02 -44.18 63.16
N ILE A 53 -3.97 -43.16 62.31
CA ILE A 53 -2.98 -42.09 62.35
C ILE A 53 -3.73 -40.77 62.31
N THR A 54 -3.43 -39.88 63.23
CA THR A 54 -3.93 -38.50 63.15
C THR A 54 -2.87 -37.64 62.47
N THR A 55 -3.27 -36.87 61.46
CA THR A 55 -2.36 -35.98 60.72
C THR A 55 -2.84 -34.55 60.79
N LYS A 56 -1.91 -33.61 61.01
CA LYS A 56 -2.17 -32.18 61.07
C LYS A 56 -1.06 -31.42 60.36
N VAL A 57 -1.42 -30.34 59.68
CA VAL A 57 -0.45 -29.41 59.11
C VAL A 57 -0.63 -28.09 59.82
N GLU A 58 0.46 -27.57 60.38
CA GLU A 58 0.49 -26.28 61.09
C GLU A 58 1.47 -25.36 60.39
N GLY A 59 1.07 -24.14 60.05
CA GLY A 59 1.97 -23.18 59.44
C GLY A 59 1.40 -21.78 59.50
N THR A 60 2.12 -20.87 60.17
CA THR A 60 1.81 -19.43 60.19
C THR A 60 2.12 -18.74 58.86
N TYR A 61 2.91 -19.37 57.99
CA TYR A 61 3.37 -18.82 56.71
C TYR A 61 2.85 -19.59 55.49
N LEU A 62 1.73 -20.31 55.65
CA LEU A 62 1.05 -20.94 54.52
C LEU A 62 0.16 -19.95 53.76
N THR A 63 -0.17 -18.81 54.36
CA THR A 63 -0.97 -17.76 53.73
C THR A 63 -0.14 -16.49 53.57
N ASN A 64 -0.54 -15.65 52.62
CA ASN A 64 0.04 -14.32 52.42
C ASN A 64 1.56 -14.32 52.13
N ILE A 65 2.02 -15.26 51.28
CA ILE A 65 3.43 -15.37 50.89
C ILE A 65 3.79 -14.27 49.90
N ASP A 66 4.67 -13.34 50.29
CA ASP A 66 5.17 -12.27 49.42
C ASP A 66 6.25 -12.80 48.44
N PRO A 67 5.97 -12.90 47.12
CA PRO A 67 6.95 -13.36 46.14
C PRO A 67 8.05 -12.34 45.84
N ALA A 68 7.92 -11.08 46.27
CA ALA A 68 8.95 -10.05 46.08
C ALA A 68 9.99 -10.05 47.21
N LYS A 69 9.67 -10.68 48.35
CA LYS A 69 10.57 -10.77 49.50
C LYS A 69 11.48 -12.00 49.37
N SER A 70 12.79 -11.77 49.34
CA SER A 70 13.80 -12.83 49.43
C SER A 70 13.97 -13.30 50.88
N GLY A 71 14.13 -14.61 51.08
CA GLY A 71 14.33 -15.21 52.39
C GLY A 71 13.03 -15.47 53.17
N CYS A 72 13.16 -16.29 54.21
CA CYS A 72 12.08 -16.61 55.15
C CYS A 72 12.65 -16.82 56.56
N PRO A 73 11.82 -16.89 57.60
CA PRO A 73 12.30 -17.06 58.98
C PRO A 73 13.21 -18.28 59.19
N SER A 74 12.98 -19.36 58.46
CA SER A 74 13.79 -20.60 58.53
C SER A 74 15.09 -20.52 57.72
N ASP A 75 15.17 -19.62 56.73
CA ASP A 75 16.36 -19.38 55.90
C ASP A 75 16.40 -17.90 55.44
N PRO A 76 16.91 -16.97 56.27
CA PRO A 76 16.89 -15.55 55.96
C PRO A 76 17.96 -15.14 54.93
N GLY A 77 18.96 -15.99 54.66
CA GLY A 77 20.11 -15.68 53.82
C GLY A 77 19.96 -16.06 52.34
N THR A 78 18.85 -16.68 51.95
CA THR A 78 18.61 -17.10 50.56
C THR A 78 18.14 -15.94 49.67
N ASN A 79 18.51 -16.00 48.39
CA ASN A 79 18.02 -15.07 47.38
C ASN A 79 16.62 -15.43 46.86
N LEU A 80 16.08 -16.59 47.24
CA LEU A 80 14.75 -17.05 46.83
C LEU A 80 13.71 -16.75 47.91
N THR A 81 12.46 -16.51 47.50
CA THR A 81 11.34 -16.52 48.43
C THR A 81 11.10 -17.94 48.96
N CYS A 82 11.00 -18.07 50.28
CA CYS A 82 10.69 -19.34 50.92
C CYS A 82 9.58 -19.20 51.97
N PHE A 83 9.05 -20.33 52.40
CA PHE A 83 8.12 -20.43 53.52
C PHE A 83 8.26 -21.79 54.18
N SER A 84 7.82 -21.90 55.43
CA SER A 84 7.88 -23.16 56.17
C SER A 84 6.53 -23.55 56.77
N PHE A 85 6.33 -24.85 56.93
CA PHE A 85 5.20 -25.43 57.63
C PHE A 85 5.65 -26.68 58.39
N LYS A 86 4.87 -27.06 59.40
CA LYS A 86 5.06 -28.25 60.23
C LYS A 86 4.07 -29.33 59.81
N ALA A 87 4.58 -30.48 59.40
CA ALA A 87 3.80 -31.69 59.18
C ALA A 87 3.84 -32.53 60.47
N CYS A 88 2.68 -32.69 61.10
CA CYS A 88 2.54 -33.39 62.37
C CYS A 88 1.74 -34.68 62.22
N CYS A 89 2.14 -35.72 62.92
CA CYS A 89 1.40 -36.97 63.01
C CYS A 89 1.45 -37.59 64.41
N ALA A 90 0.38 -38.26 64.82
CA ALA A 90 0.37 -39.14 66.00
C ALA A 90 -0.24 -40.49 65.67
N ILE A 91 0.27 -41.53 66.33
CA ILE A 91 -0.25 -42.90 66.23
C ILE A 91 -0.83 -43.28 67.59
N GLU A 92 -2.07 -43.75 67.58
CA GLU A 92 -2.74 -44.26 68.77
C GLU A 92 -2.16 -45.62 69.17
N GLN A 93 -2.04 -45.85 70.49
CA GLN A 93 -1.48 -47.07 71.03
C GLN A 93 -2.39 -48.27 70.71
N MET A 94 -1.86 -49.31 70.05
CA MET A 94 -2.59 -50.56 69.81
C MET A 94 -2.67 -51.40 71.10
N GLU A 95 -3.85 -51.96 71.39
CA GLU A 95 -4.13 -52.76 72.58
C GLU A 95 -3.51 -54.18 72.55
N THR A 96 -2.98 -54.62 71.42
CA THR A 96 -2.43 -55.97 71.25
C THR A 96 -0.99 -56.11 71.79
N SER A 97 -0.68 -57.28 72.34
CA SER A 97 0.52 -57.71 73.10
C SER A 97 1.90 -57.51 72.43
N THR A 98 1.96 -56.91 71.24
CA THR A 98 3.17 -56.50 70.54
C THR A 98 3.19 -54.98 70.39
N SER A 99 3.40 -54.29 71.51
CA SER A 99 3.57 -52.85 71.54
C SER A 99 4.94 -52.48 70.95
N PHE A 100 4.99 -52.04 69.68
CA PHE A 100 6.17 -51.36 69.16
C PHE A 100 6.22 -49.95 69.77
N GLU A 101 7.22 -49.67 70.60
CA GLU A 101 7.40 -48.35 71.24
C GLU A 101 7.61 -47.24 70.18
N TYR A 102 8.30 -47.58 69.09
CA TYR A 102 8.57 -46.71 67.95
C TYR A 102 8.17 -47.39 66.64
N LEU A 103 7.49 -46.63 65.78
CA LEU A 103 7.11 -47.06 64.44
C LEU A 103 7.87 -46.24 63.40
N HIS A 104 8.43 -46.93 62.41
CA HIS A 104 9.11 -46.29 61.29
C HIS A 104 8.09 -45.96 60.20
N LEU A 105 7.88 -44.67 59.96
CA LEU A 105 7.04 -44.18 58.88
C LEU A 105 7.91 -43.57 57.78
N LYS A 106 7.45 -43.72 56.55
CA LYS A 106 7.92 -42.96 55.40
C LYS A 106 6.84 -41.95 55.08
N TYR A 107 7.15 -40.67 55.18
CA TYR A 107 6.25 -39.62 54.71
C TYR A 107 6.76 -39.04 53.39
N VAL A 108 5.81 -38.74 52.51
CA VAL A 108 6.05 -38.21 51.17
C VAL A 108 5.18 -36.97 51.00
N ILE A 109 5.82 -35.86 50.62
CA ILE A 109 5.13 -34.61 50.29
C ILE A 109 5.37 -34.32 48.82
N GLU A 110 4.29 -34.11 48.06
CA GLU A 110 4.35 -33.75 46.65
C GLU A 110 3.63 -32.42 46.41
N ALA A 111 4.30 -31.50 45.70
CA ALA A 111 3.76 -30.20 45.32
C ALA A 111 3.30 -30.19 43.85
N GLU A 112 2.03 -29.84 43.62
CA GLU A 112 1.36 -29.57 42.32
C GLU A 112 1.30 -30.68 41.26
N THR A 113 2.24 -31.62 41.22
CA THR A 113 2.33 -32.64 40.14
C THR A 113 1.44 -33.86 40.35
N PHE A 114 0.75 -33.95 41.49
CA PHE A 114 -0.13 -35.08 41.76
C PHE A 114 -1.36 -35.05 40.83
N ASN A 115 -1.89 -36.23 40.48
CA ASN A 115 -3.07 -36.42 39.62
C ASN A 115 -2.94 -35.89 38.18
N ASN A 116 -1.72 -35.68 37.67
CA ASN A 116 -1.45 -35.19 36.29
C ASN A 116 -2.07 -33.82 35.95
N GLN A 117 -2.45 -33.01 36.94
CA GLN A 117 -3.05 -31.68 36.70
C GLN A 117 -2.04 -30.65 36.20
N LYS A 118 -0.81 -30.68 36.71
CA LYS A 118 0.30 -29.84 36.24
C LYS A 118 1.52 -30.70 35.89
N LYS A 119 2.19 -30.39 34.78
CA LYS A 119 3.45 -31.06 34.37
C LYS A 119 4.67 -30.54 35.14
N PHE A 120 4.59 -29.32 35.67
CA PHE A 120 5.68 -28.65 36.37
C PHE A 120 5.18 -28.04 37.67
N SER A 121 6.01 -28.09 38.71
CA SER A 121 5.76 -27.44 40.01
C SER A 121 6.54 -26.13 40.10
N ARG A 122 5.90 -25.10 40.68
CA ARG A 122 6.48 -23.77 40.94
C ARG A 122 7.43 -23.76 42.14
N VAL A 123 7.41 -24.81 42.95
CA VAL A 123 8.20 -24.90 44.19
C VAL A 123 9.11 -26.12 44.21
N PHE A 124 10.06 -26.12 45.15
CA PHE A 124 10.88 -27.28 45.49
C PHE A 124 11.15 -27.33 47.00
N PHE A 125 11.48 -28.51 47.50
CA PHE A 125 11.74 -28.75 48.92
C PHE A 125 13.23 -28.79 49.26
N GLY A 126 13.57 -28.30 50.45
CA GLY A 126 14.89 -28.45 51.06
C GLY A 126 15.94 -27.41 50.62
N PRO A 127 17.02 -27.25 51.40
CA PRO A 127 18.05 -26.23 51.13
C PRO A 127 19.08 -26.65 50.06
N ASP A 128 19.05 -27.91 49.58
CA ASP A 128 19.98 -28.39 48.54
C ASP A 128 19.54 -27.93 47.14
N PHE A 129 20.04 -26.76 46.73
CA PHE A 129 19.78 -26.16 45.42
C PHE A 129 20.17 -27.04 44.21
N LYS A 130 20.98 -28.11 44.41
CA LYS A 130 21.38 -29.02 43.32
C LYS A 130 20.29 -30.03 42.97
N LYS A 131 19.41 -30.37 43.91
CA LYS A 131 18.29 -31.31 43.71
C LYS A 131 16.98 -30.57 43.93
N ARG A 132 16.61 -29.69 43.00
CA ARG A 132 15.33 -28.94 42.98
C ARG A 132 14.11 -29.85 42.77
N SER A 133 13.87 -30.77 43.71
CA SER A 133 12.77 -31.73 43.66
C SER A 133 11.48 -31.13 44.24
N ASN A 134 10.38 -31.32 43.54
CA ASN A 134 9.03 -30.99 44.00
C ASN A 134 8.40 -32.12 44.84
N VAL A 135 9.19 -33.15 45.18
CA VAL A 135 8.77 -34.27 46.02
C VAL A 135 9.78 -34.46 47.14
N MET A 136 9.33 -34.31 48.39
CA MET A 136 10.12 -34.64 49.58
C MET A 136 9.78 -36.06 50.04
N ARG A 137 10.81 -36.87 50.36
CA ARG A 137 10.65 -38.21 50.93
C ARG A 137 11.59 -38.36 52.12
N ARG A 138 11.05 -38.74 53.27
CA ARG A 138 11.87 -38.96 54.47
C ARG A 138 11.28 -40.06 55.35
N SER A 139 12.16 -40.75 56.04
CA SER A 139 11.81 -41.79 57.02
C SER A 139 11.92 -41.19 58.42
N ILE A 140 10.90 -41.42 59.24
CA ILE A 140 10.72 -40.82 60.57
C ILE A 140 10.37 -41.92 61.56
N GLN A 141 10.72 -41.72 62.83
CA GLN A 141 10.37 -42.62 63.93
C GLN A 141 9.35 -41.92 64.82
N VAL A 142 8.16 -42.49 64.93
CA VAL A 142 7.06 -41.90 65.70
C VAL A 142 6.74 -42.81 66.89
N LYS A 143 6.55 -42.22 68.07
CA LYS A 143 6.14 -42.94 69.28
C LYS A 143 4.67 -43.33 69.22
N SER A 144 4.36 -44.57 69.60
CA SER A 144 2.97 -45.07 69.65
C SER A 144 2.30 -44.73 70.99
N ASN A 145 2.25 -43.45 71.34
CA ASN A 145 1.72 -42.93 72.62
C ASN A 145 0.61 -41.89 72.43
N GLY A 146 0.12 -41.70 71.20
CA GLY A 146 -0.86 -40.66 70.87
C GLY A 146 -0.29 -39.23 70.86
N GLN A 147 1.00 -39.02 71.14
CA GLN A 147 1.61 -37.70 71.12
C GLN A 147 1.93 -37.27 69.68
N MET A 148 1.59 -36.03 69.33
CA MET A 148 1.89 -35.44 68.03
C MET A 148 3.39 -35.18 67.88
N ASP A 149 4.00 -35.82 66.89
CA ASP A 149 5.37 -35.55 66.45
C ASP A 149 5.34 -34.71 65.18
N CYS A 150 6.12 -33.61 65.16
CA CYS A 150 6.04 -32.56 64.16
C CYS A 150 7.39 -32.32 63.50
N ILE A 151 7.37 -32.25 62.17
CA ILE A 151 8.57 -32.02 61.36
C ILE A 151 8.38 -30.74 60.56
N GLU A 152 9.31 -29.82 60.69
CA GLU A 152 9.32 -28.58 59.91
C GLU A 152 9.94 -28.81 58.53
N GLU A 153 9.23 -28.36 57.50
CA GLU A 153 9.64 -28.40 56.10
C GLU A 153 9.75 -26.99 55.56
N THR A 154 10.82 -26.71 54.83
CA THR A 154 11.05 -25.44 54.14
C THR A 154 10.88 -25.62 52.63
N VAL A 155 10.08 -24.74 52.04
CA VAL A 155 9.71 -24.74 50.62
C VAL A 155 10.22 -23.45 49.97
N TYR A 156 10.81 -23.58 48.79
CA TYR A 156 11.34 -22.46 48.02
C TYR A 156 10.57 -22.30 46.71
N ILE A 157 10.30 -21.05 46.33
CA ILE A 157 9.66 -20.69 45.06
C ILE A 157 10.74 -20.57 43.98
N LYS A 158 10.48 -21.14 42.79
CA LYS A 158 11.40 -21.06 41.65
C LYS A 158 11.41 -19.66 41.05
N GLU A 159 12.59 -19.20 40.63
CA GLU A 159 12.77 -17.93 39.92
C GLU A 159 11.94 -17.90 38.62
N GLY A 160 11.36 -16.74 38.31
CA GLY A 160 10.58 -16.53 37.09
C GLY A 160 9.17 -17.15 37.11
N THR A 161 8.65 -17.51 38.28
CA THR A 161 7.26 -17.96 38.43
C THR A 161 6.30 -16.83 38.08
N ARG A 162 5.50 -17.00 37.01
CA ARG A 162 4.53 -16.00 36.52
C ARG A 162 3.18 -16.06 37.25
N ASP A 163 2.71 -17.28 37.49
CA ASP A 163 1.47 -17.57 38.21
C ASP A 163 1.71 -17.45 39.72
N ILE A 164 1.41 -16.28 40.28
CA ILE A 164 1.39 -15.97 41.72
C ILE A 164 -0.05 -15.78 42.24
N GLN A 165 -1.07 -16.11 41.44
CA GLN A 165 -2.47 -16.01 41.84
C GLN A 165 -3.00 -17.34 42.40
N SER A 166 -2.63 -18.45 41.75
CA SER A 166 -3.19 -19.76 42.10
C SER A 166 -2.50 -20.35 43.34
N PRO A 167 -3.24 -20.97 44.27
CA PRO A 167 -2.66 -21.57 45.45
C PRO A 167 -1.73 -22.74 45.09
N ILE A 168 -0.63 -22.89 45.84
CA ILE A 168 0.29 -24.02 45.71
C ILE A 168 -0.30 -25.19 46.47
N LYS A 169 -0.73 -26.23 45.75
CA LYS A 169 -1.37 -27.41 46.35
C LYS A 169 -0.34 -28.47 46.73
N PHE A 170 -0.51 -29.04 47.91
CA PHE A 170 0.35 -30.09 48.46
C PHE A 170 -0.44 -31.36 48.75
N ARG A 171 0.23 -32.50 48.59
CA ARG A 171 -0.26 -33.82 48.99
C ARG A 171 0.76 -34.47 49.93
N LEU A 172 0.39 -34.60 51.19
CA LEU A 172 1.15 -35.29 52.24
C LEU A 172 0.60 -36.70 52.41
N ASN A 173 1.49 -37.70 52.39
CA ASN A 173 1.11 -39.10 52.55
C ASN A 173 2.07 -39.83 53.50
N TYR A 174 1.54 -40.58 54.46
CA TYR A 174 2.29 -41.43 55.37
C TYR A 174 2.10 -42.91 55.03
N THR A 175 3.21 -43.66 55.02
CA THR A 175 3.21 -45.12 54.82
C THR A 175 4.15 -45.78 55.83
N PHE A 176 3.87 -47.00 56.27
CA PHE A 176 4.84 -47.75 57.06
C PHE A 176 6.10 -48.07 56.26
N VAL A 177 7.27 -48.01 56.91
CA VAL A 177 8.47 -48.69 56.41
C VAL A 177 8.32 -50.15 56.81
N GLU A 178 7.93 -51.00 55.86
CA GLU A 178 7.64 -52.40 56.15
C GLU A 178 8.91 -53.13 56.63
N PRO A 179 8.93 -53.68 57.87
CA PRO A 179 10.00 -54.56 58.29
C PRO A 179 9.91 -55.87 57.49
N LYS A 180 11.04 -56.58 57.35
CA LYS A 180 11.05 -57.90 56.72
C LYS A 180 10.05 -58.81 57.45
N LEU A 181 9.08 -59.35 56.71
CA LEU A 181 8.06 -60.25 57.22
C LEU A 181 8.71 -61.49 57.87
N LYS A 182 8.04 -62.06 58.88
CA LYS A 182 8.36 -63.42 59.38
C LYS A 182 8.14 -64.43 58.24
N GLU A 183 8.73 -65.62 58.36
CA GLU A 183 8.77 -66.66 57.30
C GLU A 183 7.39 -67.05 56.71
N SER A 184 6.28 -66.76 57.40
CA SER A 184 4.91 -66.96 56.90
C SER A 184 3.96 -65.85 57.36
N GLY A 185 3.05 -65.44 56.46
CA GLY A 185 1.97 -64.47 56.74
C GLY A 185 0.93 -64.97 57.74
N LEU A 186 0.88 -66.28 58.01
CA LEU A 186 0.04 -66.88 59.06
C LEU A 186 0.59 -66.65 60.48
N ILE A 187 1.84 -66.16 60.62
CA ILE A 187 2.49 -65.97 61.91
C ILE A 187 2.42 -64.50 62.35
N ALA A 188 2.63 -63.57 61.42
CA ALA A 188 2.50 -62.14 61.66
C ALA A 188 2.39 -61.38 60.33
N LEU A 189 1.42 -60.48 60.25
CA LEU A 189 1.29 -59.51 59.16
C LEU A 189 1.71 -58.13 59.63
N ASN A 190 2.33 -57.37 58.72
CA ASN A 190 2.62 -55.96 58.99
C ASN A 190 1.30 -55.16 59.01
N PRO A 191 1.08 -54.28 60.00
CA PRO A 191 -0.10 -53.42 60.00
C PRO A 191 -0.07 -52.45 58.80
N ILE A 192 -1.23 -51.91 58.46
CA ILE A 192 -1.40 -50.88 57.43
C ILE A 192 -2.04 -49.63 58.06
N LEU A 193 -1.60 -48.44 57.64
CA LEU A 193 -2.20 -47.20 58.10
C LEU A 193 -3.58 -47.00 57.48
N ASN A 194 -4.48 -46.38 58.23
CA ASN A 194 -5.73 -45.87 57.70
C ASN A 194 -5.46 -44.82 56.59
N GLN A 195 -5.65 -45.20 55.33
CA GLN A 195 -5.30 -44.38 54.17
C GLN A 195 -6.08 -43.07 54.08
N ALA A 196 -7.29 -43.00 54.65
CA ALA A 196 -8.09 -41.79 54.65
C ALA A 196 -7.50 -40.69 55.54
N GLN A 197 -6.83 -41.09 56.63
CA GLN A 197 -6.19 -40.16 57.56
C GLN A 197 -4.70 -39.95 57.29
N ALA A 198 -4.05 -40.94 56.67
CA ALA A 198 -2.64 -40.89 56.27
C ALA A 198 -2.39 -39.95 55.07
N ASN A 199 -3.41 -39.69 54.25
CA ASN A 199 -3.33 -38.80 53.09
C ASN A 199 -4.02 -37.46 53.39
N ARG A 200 -3.26 -36.36 53.38
CA ARG A 200 -3.75 -35.01 53.63
C ARG A 200 -3.41 -34.09 52.46
N LYS A 201 -4.41 -33.34 52.00
CA LYS A 201 -4.22 -32.25 51.04
C LYS A 201 -4.36 -30.91 51.75
N PHE A 202 -3.50 -29.97 51.41
CA PHE A 202 -3.51 -28.60 51.90
C PHE A 202 -2.90 -27.69 50.84
N GLU A 203 -2.98 -26.38 51.04
CA GLU A 203 -2.50 -25.41 50.08
C GLU A 203 -1.82 -24.21 50.74
N ALA A 204 -1.00 -23.50 49.97
CA ALA A 204 -0.39 -22.25 50.37
C ALA A 204 -0.77 -21.11 49.39
N THR A 205 -1.06 -19.93 49.91
CA THR A 205 -1.51 -18.75 49.15
C THR A 205 -0.45 -17.63 49.15
N PHE A 206 -0.36 -16.93 48.02
CA PHE A 206 0.49 -15.75 47.88
C PHE A 206 -0.17 -14.51 48.47
N GLN A 207 0.64 -13.51 48.82
CA GLN A 207 0.16 -12.19 49.14
C GLN A 207 -0.46 -11.55 47.90
N LYS A 208 -1.72 -11.15 48.02
CA LYS A 208 -2.45 -10.47 46.97
C LYS A 208 -2.82 -9.07 47.44
N ASP A 209 -2.87 -8.13 46.50
CA ASP A 209 -3.41 -6.79 46.74
C ASP A 209 -4.95 -6.77 46.59
N CYS A 210 -5.63 -7.90 46.83
CA CYS A 210 -7.09 -8.01 46.73
C CYS A 210 -7.70 -8.44 48.06
N GLY A 211 -8.48 -7.51 48.64
CA GLY A 211 -9.41 -7.76 49.74
C GLY A 211 -8.88 -8.55 50.95
N SER A 212 -9.81 -9.00 51.78
CA SER A 212 -9.57 -9.97 52.85
C SER A 212 -10.07 -11.38 52.49
N ASP A 213 -10.66 -11.52 51.31
CA ASP A 213 -11.30 -12.72 50.78
C ASP A 213 -10.42 -13.49 49.77
N ASP A 214 -9.19 -13.02 49.52
CA ASP A 214 -8.20 -13.61 48.60
C ASP A 214 -8.67 -13.78 47.15
N ILE A 215 -9.80 -13.17 46.76
CA ILE A 215 -10.39 -13.21 45.42
C ILE A 215 -10.16 -11.85 44.76
N CYS A 216 -9.30 -11.82 43.73
CA CYS A 216 -9.02 -10.59 43.02
C CYS A 216 -10.06 -10.36 41.92
N GLU A 217 -10.91 -9.36 42.11
CA GLU A 217 -11.96 -8.98 41.17
C GLU A 217 -11.52 -7.76 40.34
N SER A 218 -11.23 -7.97 39.06
CA SER A 218 -10.77 -6.90 38.16
C SER A 218 -11.86 -6.43 37.21
N GLN A 219 -11.70 -5.21 36.69
CA GLN A 219 -12.56 -4.64 35.66
C GLN A 219 -11.70 -3.96 34.60
N LEU A 220 -11.28 -4.75 33.61
CA LEU A 220 -10.53 -4.28 32.45
C LEU A 220 -11.47 -3.69 31.39
N GLU A 221 -11.32 -2.39 31.11
CA GLU A 221 -12.03 -1.70 30.03
C GLU A 221 -11.04 -1.27 28.95
N VAL A 222 -11.42 -1.44 27.68
CA VAL A 222 -10.58 -1.15 26.52
C VAL A 222 -11.21 -0.04 25.71
N SER A 223 -10.41 0.99 25.42
CA SER A 223 -10.72 2.05 24.47
C SER A 223 -9.68 2.04 23.36
N ALA A 224 -10.13 2.15 22.11
CA ALA A 224 -9.24 2.07 20.96
C ALA A 224 -9.69 3.04 19.85
N GLU A 225 -8.72 3.71 19.24
CA GLU A 225 -8.94 4.72 18.21
C GLU A 225 -7.88 4.58 17.11
N LEU A 226 -8.29 4.71 15.85
CA LEU A 226 -7.39 4.73 14.70
C LEU A 226 -7.06 6.17 14.33
N GLU A 227 -5.81 6.43 13.95
CA GLU A 227 -5.39 7.74 13.45
C GLU A 227 -5.81 7.94 11.97
N LEU A 228 -7.12 7.88 11.73
CA LEU A 228 -7.76 8.01 10.42
C LEU A 228 -8.92 9.02 10.51
N PRO A 229 -9.25 9.73 9.42
CA PRO A 229 -10.45 10.55 9.36
C PRO A 229 -11.68 9.68 9.59
N GLN A 230 -12.57 10.16 10.46
CA GLN A 230 -13.81 9.50 10.85
C GLN A 230 -15.00 10.32 10.38
N GLU A 231 -15.86 9.72 9.57
CA GLU A 231 -17.15 10.28 9.15
C GLU A 231 -18.26 9.31 9.59
N ASP A 232 -19.31 9.80 10.26
CA ASP A 232 -20.46 8.99 10.72
C ASP A 232 -20.08 7.70 11.47
N ASN A 233 -19.15 7.77 12.42
CA ASN A 233 -18.61 6.64 13.19
C ASN A 233 -17.85 5.57 12.36
N GLN A 234 -17.53 5.84 11.09
CA GLN A 234 -16.77 4.93 10.24
C GLN A 234 -15.41 5.55 9.87
N TYR A 235 -14.34 4.80 10.08
CA TYR A 235 -13.00 5.22 9.68
C TYR A 235 -12.82 5.04 8.18
N THR A 236 -12.15 5.98 7.52
CA THR A 236 -11.85 5.87 6.08
C THR A 236 -10.34 5.79 5.86
N LEU A 237 -9.90 4.73 5.18
CA LEU A 237 -8.52 4.54 4.74
C LEU A 237 -8.43 4.77 3.23
N VAL A 238 -7.70 5.82 2.85
CA VAL A 238 -7.33 6.08 1.46
C VAL A 238 -6.03 5.35 1.14
N LEU A 239 -6.10 4.37 0.23
CA LEU A 239 -4.92 3.59 -0.14
C LEU A 239 -3.86 4.46 -0.84
N GLY A 240 -2.61 4.32 -0.43
CA GLY A 240 -1.45 5.03 -0.98
C GLY A 240 -1.20 6.44 -0.43
N GLU A 241 -2.11 6.99 0.39
CA GLU A 241 -1.93 8.29 1.04
C GLU A 241 -1.02 8.17 2.28
N ARG A 242 -1.18 7.08 3.03
CA ARG A 242 -0.34 6.74 4.18
C ARG A 242 0.29 5.36 3.97
N ASP A 243 1.56 5.26 4.32
CA ASP A 243 2.30 3.99 4.27
C ASP A 243 2.03 3.12 5.51
N GLU A 244 1.48 3.70 6.59
CA GLU A 244 1.25 3.01 7.86
C GLU A 244 -0.04 3.47 8.55
N LEU A 245 -0.69 2.53 9.24
CA LEU A 245 -1.85 2.73 10.09
C LEU A 245 -1.43 2.71 11.56
N GLN A 246 -1.87 3.71 12.33
CA GLN A 246 -1.63 3.77 13.78
C GLN A 246 -2.92 3.49 14.55
N LEU A 247 -2.86 2.51 15.46
CA LEU A 247 -3.93 2.13 16.37
C LEU A 247 -3.53 2.49 17.79
N ASN A 248 -4.21 3.47 18.38
CA ASN A 248 -4.04 3.87 19.77
C ASN A 248 -4.98 3.05 20.64
N VAL A 249 -4.44 2.32 21.61
CA VAL A 249 -5.22 1.52 22.55
C VAL A 249 -4.90 1.94 23.98
N MET A 250 -5.94 2.16 24.77
CA MET A 250 -5.87 2.44 26.19
C MET A 250 -6.70 1.42 26.96
N VAL A 251 -6.05 0.70 27.87
CA VAL A 251 -6.67 -0.27 28.76
C VAL A 251 -6.63 0.28 30.18
N THR A 252 -7.77 0.32 30.83
CA THR A 252 -7.92 0.80 32.21
C THR A 252 -8.43 -0.31 33.10
N ASN A 253 -7.88 -0.43 34.31
CA ASN A 253 -8.40 -1.31 35.35
C ASN A 253 -9.07 -0.48 36.45
N GLN A 254 -10.38 -0.60 36.63
CA GLN A 254 -11.14 0.23 37.57
C GLN A 254 -11.28 -0.39 38.98
N GLU A 255 -10.94 -1.67 39.14
CA GLU A 255 -11.20 -2.42 40.37
C GLU A 255 -9.90 -3.00 40.96
N ASP A 256 -9.88 -4.21 41.50
CA ASP A 256 -8.66 -4.78 42.08
C ASP A 256 -7.59 -5.08 41.02
N SER A 257 -6.36 -5.24 41.46
CA SER A 257 -5.21 -5.53 40.59
C SER A 257 -5.45 -6.74 39.68
N ALA A 258 -5.31 -6.53 38.37
CA ALA A 258 -5.44 -7.58 37.36
C ALA A 258 -4.07 -8.22 37.11
N TYR A 259 -3.88 -9.49 37.49
CA TYR A 259 -2.62 -10.19 37.22
C TYR A 259 -2.62 -10.87 35.85
N GLU A 260 -1.43 -10.99 35.29
CA GLU A 260 -1.19 -11.47 33.92
C GLU A 260 -2.11 -10.78 32.88
N ALA A 261 -2.36 -9.48 33.06
CA ALA A 261 -3.21 -8.72 32.16
C ALA A 261 -2.58 -8.62 30.76
N GLN A 262 -3.34 -9.04 29.75
CA GLN A 262 -2.94 -9.09 28.36
C GLN A 262 -3.98 -8.42 27.46
N LEU A 263 -3.51 -7.70 26.45
CA LEU A 263 -4.32 -7.12 25.38
C LEU A 263 -4.12 -7.94 24.11
N PHE A 264 -5.21 -8.22 23.41
CA PHE A 264 -5.23 -8.92 22.15
C PHE A 264 -5.86 -8.05 21.07
N ILE A 265 -5.19 -7.99 19.91
CA ILE A 265 -5.66 -7.31 18.72
C ILE A 265 -5.74 -8.34 17.61
N LEU A 266 -6.96 -8.61 17.13
CA LEU A 266 -7.22 -9.39 15.93
C LEU A 266 -7.38 -8.45 14.75
N HIS A 267 -6.54 -8.63 13.73
CA HIS A 267 -6.59 -7.89 12.47
C HIS A 267 -6.69 -8.89 11.29
N GLN A 268 -7.10 -8.39 10.12
CA GLN A 268 -7.15 -9.21 8.90
C GLN A 268 -5.75 -9.45 8.32
N GLN A 269 -5.60 -10.56 7.57
CA GLN A 269 -4.30 -10.95 6.99
C GLN A 269 -3.78 -9.97 5.93
N SER A 270 -4.69 -9.17 5.34
CA SER A 270 -4.37 -8.10 4.38
C SER A 270 -3.57 -6.94 4.99
N VAL A 271 -3.47 -6.88 6.32
CA VAL A 271 -2.74 -5.85 7.06
C VAL A 271 -1.69 -6.53 7.94
N SER A 272 -0.44 -6.06 7.90
CA SER A 272 0.65 -6.68 8.66
C SER A 272 1.05 -5.84 9.88
N TYR A 273 1.32 -6.48 11.01
CA TYR A 273 1.84 -5.79 12.20
C TYR A 273 3.33 -5.46 12.04
N ILE A 274 3.68 -4.19 12.23
CA ILE A 274 5.07 -3.70 12.16
C ILE A 274 5.71 -3.74 13.54
N ALA A 275 5.23 -2.87 14.44
CA ALA A 275 5.78 -2.70 15.78
C ALA A 275 4.82 -1.90 16.68
N ALA A 276 4.99 -2.05 17.99
CA ALA A 276 4.38 -1.17 18.97
C ALA A 276 5.35 -0.04 19.31
N ILE A 277 4.84 1.19 19.32
CA ILE A 277 5.57 2.36 19.84
C ILE A 277 5.59 2.21 21.37
N ARG A 278 6.80 2.02 21.92
CA ARG A 278 6.97 1.73 23.34
C ARG A 278 6.42 2.87 24.19
N SER A 279 5.46 2.55 25.05
CA SER A 279 4.95 3.43 26.10
C SER A 279 5.03 2.70 27.44
N GLY A 280 6.11 2.94 28.18
CA GLY A 280 6.32 2.38 29.51
C GLY A 280 6.57 0.86 29.54
N ALA A 281 5.81 0.15 30.38
CA ALA A 281 5.99 -1.27 30.71
C ALA A 281 5.28 -2.25 29.75
N VAL A 282 4.58 -1.75 28.73
CA VAL A 282 3.81 -2.59 27.80
C VAL A 282 4.72 -3.20 26.73
N ILE A 283 4.67 -4.53 26.58
CA ILE A 283 5.47 -5.26 25.58
C ILE A 283 4.52 -6.02 24.66
N CYS A 284 4.55 -5.72 23.36
CA CYS A 284 3.70 -6.34 22.34
C CYS A 284 4.52 -7.26 21.44
N ASN A 285 4.04 -8.50 21.28
CA ASN A 285 4.63 -9.49 20.40
C ASN A 285 3.57 -10.05 19.44
N ARG A 286 4.04 -10.47 18.26
CA ARG A 286 3.21 -11.18 17.30
C ARG A 286 2.92 -12.58 17.83
N PHE A 287 1.66 -12.86 18.17
CA PHE A 287 1.23 -14.17 18.65
C PHE A 287 0.96 -15.11 17.47
N ASN A 288 0.30 -14.59 16.44
CA ASN A 288 0.07 -15.26 15.17
C ASN A 288 0.13 -14.24 14.01
N GLU A 289 -0.09 -14.67 12.77
CA GLU A 289 -0.11 -13.76 11.61
C GLU A 289 -1.13 -12.63 11.73
N THR A 290 -2.29 -12.91 12.35
CA THR A 290 -3.46 -12.03 12.49
C THR A 290 -3.71 -11.55 13.92
N ILE A 291 -2.94 -12.03 14.91
CA ILE A 291 -3.14 -11.70 16.33
C ILE A 291 -1.87 -11.14 16.93
N VAL A 292 -1.97 -9.95 17.50
CA VAL A 292 -0.94 -9.31 18.31
C VAL A 292 -1.34 -9.41 19.78
N ALA A 293 -0.41 -9.87 20.63
CA ALA A 293 -0.62 -9.98 22.07
C ALA A 293 0.35 -9.05 22.82
N CYS A 294 -0.17 -8.21 23.70
CA CYS A 294 0.59 -7.27 24.50
C CYS A 294 0.44 -7.58 25.99
N THR A 295 1.55 -7.64 26.71
CA THR A 295 1.53 -7.73 28.18
C THR A 295 1.38 -6.33 28.76
N LEU A 296 0.31 -6.09 29.51
CA LEU A 296 -0.04 -4.75 30.05
C LEU A 296 0.60 -4.48 31.42
N GLY A 297 1.15 -5.51 32.06
CA GLY A 297 1.73 -5.47 33.39
C GLY A 297 1.31 -6.69 34.21
N ASN A 298 2.14 -7.12 35.16
CA ASN A 298 1.82 -8.23 36.06
C ASN A 298 2.17 -7.85 37.51
N PRO A 299 1.23 -7.27 38.29
CA PRO A 299 -0.15 -6.93 37.92
C PRO A 299 -0.31 -5.56 37.25
N LEU A 300 -1.41 -5.38 36.52
CA LEU A 300 -1.98 -4.07 36.23
C LEU A 300 -2.75 -3.61 37.48
N ARG A 301 -2.19 -2.64 38.21
CA ARG A 301 -2.71 -2.18 39.51
C ARG A 301 -4.14 -1.61 39.41
N ARG A 302 -4.82 -1.47 40.56
CA ARG A 302 -6.05 -0.68 40.69
C ARG A 302 -5.84 0.73 40.15
N ASP A 303 -6.82 1.23 39.40
CA ASP A 303 -6.79 2.50 38.66
C ASP A 303 -5.62 2.61 37.65
N GLY A 304 -5.01 1.47 37.31
CA GLY A 304 -3.89 1.37 36.39
C GLY A 304 -4.34 1.63 34.96
N VAL A 305 -3.55 2.44 34.24
CA VAL A 305 -3.80 2.76 32.83
C VAL A 305 -2.61 2.33 31.99
N ALA A 306 -2.84 1.43 31.04
CA ALA A 306 -1.87 0.99 30.05
C ALA A 306 -2.21 1.58 28.68
N LYS A 307 -1.32 2.40 28.12
CA LYS A 307 -1.48 2.99 26.79
C LYS A 307 -0.46 2.39 25.84
N VAL A 308 -0.87 2.03 24.64
CA VAL A 308 0.03 1.53 23.60
C VAL A 308 -0.45 1.96 22.22
N THR A 309 0.50 2.34 21.36
CA THR A 309 0.23 2.64 19.96
C THR A 309 0.85 1.55 19.09
N LEU A 310 0.03 0.89 18.28
CA LEU A 310 0.47 -0.16 17.36
C LEU A 310 0.52 0.37 15.93
N ARG A 311 1.59 0.03 15.20
CA ARG A 311 1.76 0.37 13.78
C ARG A 311 1.49 -0.85 12.92
N PHE A 312 0.68 -0.66 11.88
CA PHE A 312 0.29 -1.68 10.93
C PHE A 312 0.57 -1.21 9.50
N ASP A 313 0.98 -2.12 8.62
CA ASP A 313 1.23 -1.87 7.20
C ASP A 313 0.03 -2.35 6.36
N PRO A 314 -0.67 -1.45 5.64
CA PRO A 314 -1.76 -1.78 4.72
C PRO A 314 -1.31 -2.25 3.33
N SER A 315 -0.01 -2.35 3.03
CA SER A 315 0.51 -2.69 1.69
C SER A 315 0.05 -4.05 1.13
N GLY A 316 -0.35 -4.98 2.01
CA GLY A 316 -0.88 -6.30 1.64
C GLY A 316 -2.36 -6.33 1.26
N LEU A 317 -3.04 -5.17 1.19
CA LEU A 317 -4.44 -5.07 0.78
C LEU A 317 -4.60 -5.40 -0.70
N GLU A 318 -5.32 -6.49 -0.97
CA GLU A 318 -5.80 -6.80 -2.31
C GLU A 318 -6.85 -5.78 -2.77
N ASP A 319 -6.93 -5.58 -4.08
CA ASP A 319 -7.89 -4.67 -4.71
C ASP A 319 -9.36 -5.01 -4.42
N SER A 320 -9.66 -6.22 -3.98
CA SER A 320 -11.01 -6.73 -3.76
C SER A 320 -11.59 -6.42 -2.37
N VAL A 321 -10.77 -5.99 -1.41
CA VAL A 321 -11.17 -5.86 0.00
C VAL A 321 -11.80 -4.48 0.27
N PRO A 322 -13.12 -4.37 0.53
CA PRO A 322 -13.79 -3.08 0.68
C PRO A 322 -13.74 -2.53 2.11
N ARG A 323 -13.49 -3.40 3.10
CA ARG A 323 -13.56 -3.06 4.53
C ARG A 323 -12.52 -3.84 5.33
N LEU A 324 -11.92 -3.18 6.30
CA LEU A 324 -11.07 -3.77 7.33
C LEU A 324 -11.78 -3.74 8.67
N ASN A 325 -11.49 -4.72 9.51
CA ASN A 325 -12.02 -4.80 10.86
C ASN A 325 -10.88 -5.13 11.84
N PHE A 326 -10.82 -4.36 12.93
CA PHE A 326 -9.96 -4.63 14.07
C PHE A 326 -10.84 -5.00 15.27
N ARG A 327 -10.62 -6.18 15.85
CA ARG A 327 -11.29 -6.63 17.07
C ARG A 327 -10.30 -6.68 18.22
N ILE A 328 -10.60 -5.95 19.30
CA ILE A 328 -9.66 -5.66 20.37
C ILE A 328 -10.30 -6.03 21.71
N TRP A 329 -9.59 -6.80 22.53
CA TRP A 329 -10.07 -7.17 23.87
C TRP A 329 -8.91 -7.38 24.84
N ALA A 330 -9.17 -7.24 26.13
CA ALA A 330 -8.21 -7.55 27.19
C ALA A 330 -8.65 -8.78 27.98
N ASN A 331 -7.69 -9.51 28.54
CA ASN A 331 -7.92 -10.67 29.39
C ASN A 331 -6.93 -10.70 30.55
N SER A 332 -7.32 -11.28 31.67
CA SER A 332 -6.47 -11.46 32.86
C SER A 332 -6.77 -12.78 33.55
N THR A 333 -5.88 -13.21 34.45
CA THR A 333 -6.13 -14.38 35.31
C THR A 333 -7.02 -14.04 36.53
N SER A 334 -7.20 -12.76 36.84
CA SER A 334 -8.13 -12.28 37.86
C SER A 334 -9.59 -12.49 37.43
N LYS A 335 -10.51 -12.59 38.40
CA LYS A 335 -11.94 -12.78 38.12
C LYS A 335 -12.51 -11.46 37.61
N GLN A 336 -12.98 -11.42 36.37
CA GLN A 336 -13.60 -10.23 35.82
C GLN A 336 -15.01 -10.05 36.42
N ILE A 337 -15.34 -8.85 36.89
CA ILE A 337 -16.63 -8.54 37.52
C ILE A 337 -17.78 -8.59 36.51
N SER A 338 -17.53 -8.05 35.30
CA SER A 338 -18.50 -8.04 34.21
C SER A 338 -17.86 -8.45 32.88
N GLU A 339 -18.62 -9.16 32.04
CA GLU A 339 -18.18 -9.44 30.67
C GLU A 339 -18.20 -8.14 29.86
N VAL A 340 -17.03 -7.74 29.36
CA VAL A 340 -16.88 -6.56 28.50
C VAL A 340 -16.83 -7.02 27.06
N GLU A 341 -17.70 -6.46 26.21
CA GLU A 341 -17.68 -6.78 24.79
C GLU A 341 -16.39 -6.25 24.13
N PRO A 342 -15.79 -7.00 23.20
CA PRO A 342 -14.63 -6.53 22.45
C PRO A 342 -14.92 -5.25 21.67
N THR A 343 -14.01 -4.28 21.72
CA THR A 343 -14.06 -3.09 20.87
C THR A 343 -13.82 -3.49 19.42
N VAL A 344 -14.71 -3.08 18.53
CA VAL A 344 -14.61 -3.34 17.09
C VAL A 344 -14.46 -2.02 16.35
N LEU A 345 -13.43 -1.91 15.52
CA LEU A 345 -13.19 -0.75 14.66
C LEU A 345 -13.32 -1.18 13.20
N ASP A 346 -14.34 -0.64 12.52
CA ASP A 346 -14.58 -0.86 11.10
C ASP A 346 -13.98 0.29 10.28
N VAL A 347 -13.20 -0.08 9.27
CA VAL A 347 -12.52 0.85 8.36
C VAL A 347 -12.99 0.60 6.94
N LYS A 348 -13.53 1.62 6.28
CA LYS A 348 -13.85 1.62 4.86
C LYS A 348 -12.58 1.88 4.06
N VAL A 349 -12.28 1.01 3.10
CA VAL A 349 -11.12 1.17 2.22
C VAL A 349 -11.58 1.91 0.96
N VAL A 350 -10.96 3.06 0.67
CA VAL A 350 -11.27 3.90 -0.49
C VAL A 350 -10.02 4.03 -1.37
N LYS A 351 -10.21 3.88 -2.67
CA LYS A 351 -9.17 4.07 -3.68
C LYS A 351 -9.35 5.42 -4.33
N LYS A 352 -8.42 6.33 -4.09
CA LYS A 352 -8.46 7.68 -4.65
C LYS A 352 -7.38 7.84 -5.69
N VAL A 353 -7.77 8.21 -6.90
CA VAL A 353 -6.85 8.49 -8.01
C VAL A 353 -7.11 9.92 -8.49
N GLN A 354 -6.06 10.65 -8.80
CA GLN A 354 -6.15 12.00 -9.34
C GLN A 354 -5.42 12.05 -10.68
N ILE A 355 -6.16 11.81 -11.75
CA ILE A 355 -5.63 11.92 -13.12
C ILE A 355 -5.88 13.33 -13.63
N SER A 356 -4.91 13.87 -14.36
CA SER A 356 -5.06 15.13 -15.08
C SER A 356 -4.62 14.94 -16.53
N VAL A 357 -5.32 15.62 -17.44
CA VAL A 357 -4.95 15.69 -18.85
C VAL A 357 -4.53 17.10 -19.22
N LYS A 358 -3.44 17.20 -19.97
CA LYS A 358 -2.98 18.44 -20.62
C LYS A 358 -2.67 18.13 -22.07
N GLY A 359 -2.67 19.13 -22.94
CA GLY A 359 -2.25 18.92 -24.31
C GLY A 359 -1.78 20.20 -24.99
N TRP A 360 -1.04 20.04 -26.08
CA TRP A 360 -0.52 21.13 -26.89
C TRP A 360 -0.38 20.71 -28.35
N ALA A 361 -0.42 21.69 -29.26
CA ALA A 361 -0.22 21.48 -30.69
C ALA A 361 1.20 21.88 -31.10
N ARG A 362 1.79 21.17 -32.06
CA ARG A 362 3.06 21.53 -32.71
C ARG A 362 2.91 21.45 -34.23
N PRO A 363 3.09 22.55 -34.96
CA PRO A 363 3.19 23.93 -34.45
C PRO A 363 1.84 24.42 -33.89
N GLU A 364 1.86 25.38 -32.95
CA GLU A 364 0.64 26.03 -32.46
C GLU A 364 -0.01 26.91 -33.54
N GLN A 365 0.82 27.46 -34.44
CA GLN A 365 0.41 28.26 -35.58
C GLN A 365 0.81 27.56 -36.88
N SER A 366 -0.14 27.35 -37.77
CA SER A 366 0.06 26.77 -39.09
C SER A 366 -0.39 27.76 -40.17
N PHE A 367 0.26 27.73 -41.33
CA PHE A 367 -0.11 28.59 -42.46
C PHE A 367 -0.68 27.74 -43.59
N TYR A 368 -1.80 28.17 -44.18
CA TYR A 368 -2.42 27.50 -45.33
C TYR A 368 -2.38 28.40 -46.55
N GLY A 369 -1.95 27.84 -47.68
CA GLY A 369 -1.74 28.54 -48.94
C GLY A 369 -1.53 27.56 -50.09
N GLY A 370 -1.18 28.08 -51.26
CA GLY A 370 -0.92 27.28 -52.46
C GLY A 370 -2.14 27.11 -53.38
N GLU A 371 -1.97 26.27 -54.41
CA GLU A 371 -2.99 25.99 -55.41
C GLU A 371 -4.04 24.99 -54.91
N ILE A 372 -5.31 25.23 -55.25
CA ILE A 372 -6.41 24.33 -54.87
C ILE A 372 -6.30 23.04 -55.69
N LYS A 373 -5.76 21.98 -55.07
CA LYS A 373 -5.75 20.62 -55.62
C LYS A 373 -6.96 19.82 -55.13
N GLY A 374 -7.62 19.12 -56.06
CA GLY A 374 -8.71 18.19 -55.72
C GLY A 374 -8.17 16.86 -55.16
N GLU A 375 -9.03 16.10 -54.46
CA GLU A 375 -8.66 14.84 -53.78
C GLU A 375 -7.99 13.83 -54.71
N SER A 376 -8.48 13.68 -55.95
CA SER A 376 -7.95 12.74 -56.94
C SER A 376 -6.57 13.13 -57.50
N ALA A 377 -6.10 14.35 -57.21
CA ALA A 377 -4.80 14.86 -57.66
C ALA A 377 -3.75 14.88 -56.52
N MET A 378 -4.09 14.34 -55.35
CA MET A 378 -3.18 14.23 -54.21
C MET A 378 -2.42 12.90 -54.29
N GLU A 379 -1.08 12.94 -54.29
CA GLU A 379 -0.25 11.73 -54.32
C GLU A 379 0.66 11.61 -53.07
N TYR A 380 1.12 12.75 -52.54
CA TYR A 380 2.02 12.82 -51.38
C TYR A 380 1.37 13.60 -50.22
N PHE A 381 1.81 13.32 -48.99
CA PHE A 381 1.34 14.08 -47.81
C PHE A 381 1.65 15.58 -47.89
N ASP A 382 2.71 15.97 -48.60
CA ASP A 382 3.07 17.38 -48.80
C ASP A 382 2.09 18.12 -49.72
N ASP A 383 1.35 17.39 -50.57
CA ASP A 383 0.31 17.99 -51.41
C ASP A 383 -0.93 18.43 -50.59
N VAL A 384 -1.13 17.83 -49.42
CA VAL A 384 -2.26 18.13 -48.53
C VAL A 384 -2.05 19.47 -47.80
N GLY A 385 -0.87 19.65 -47.21
CA GLY A 385 -0.50 20.86 -46.47
C GLY A 385 0.46 20.60 -45.32
N THR A 386 0.50 21.55 -44.38
CA THR A 386 1.44 21.55 -43.26
C THR A 386 1.16 20.46 -42.25
N ILE A 387 2.21 19.91 -41.64
CA ILE A 387 2.08 18.92 -40.57
C ILE A 387 1.61 19.56 -39.26
N VAL A 388 0.72 18.88 -38.54
CA VAL A 388 0.14 19.29 -37.25
C VAL A 388 0.16 18.10 -36.31
N HIS A 389 0.87 18.23 -35.19
CA HIS A 389 0.97 17.21 -34.15
C HIS A 389 0.23 17.67 -32.91
N HIS A 390 -0.76 16.91 -32.46
CA HIS A 390 -1.38 17.13 -31.15
C HIS A 390 -0.82 16.11 -30.16
N THR A 391 -0.29 16.60 -29.05
CA THR A 391 0.21 15.75 -27.96
C THR A 391 -0.65 15.93 -26.73
N TYR A 392 -1.08 14.83 -26.12
CA TYR A 392 -1.83 14.82 -24.87
C TYR A 392 -0.99 14.14 -23.79
N GLN A 393 -0.71 14.87 -22.71
CA GLN A 393 -0.05 14.37 -21.50
C GLN A 393 -1.10 13.97 -20.48
N ILE A 394 -1.08 12.71 -20.06
CA ILE A 394 -1.87 12.17 -18.96
C ILE A 394 -0.92 12.01 -17.79
N TYR A 395 -1.25 12.62 -16.65
CA TYR A 395 -0.44 12.57 -15.43
C TYR A 395 -1.25 12.03 -14.24
N ASN A 396 -0.68 11.08 -13.51
CA ASN A 396 -1.26 10.56 -12.28
C ASN A 396 -0.66 11.27 -11.06
N ASP A 397 -1.38 12.26 -10.56
CA ASP A 397 -1.07 13.02 -9.33
C ASP A 397 -1.60 12.33 -8.07
N GLY A 398 -2.37 11.24 -8.24
CA GLY A 398 -3.01 10.52 -7.15
C GLY A 398 -2.05 9.71 -6.28
N PRO A 399 -2.46 9.42 -5.03
CA PRO A 399 -1.70 8.54 -4.14
C PRO A 399 -1.70 7.07 -4.60
N TRP A 400 -2.70 6.67 -5.39
CA TRP A 400 -2.91 5.30 -5.87
C TRP A 400 -2.58 5.12 -7.35
N ASN A 401 -2.34 3.87 -7.77
CA ASN A 401 -2.15 3.52 -9.17
C ASN A 401 -3.51 3.39 -9.88
N ALA A 402 -3.57 3.82 -11.13
CA ALA A 402 -4.77 3.66 -11.94
C ALA A 402 -4.68 2.34 -12.73
N PRO A 403 -5.55 1.35 -12.45
CA PRO A 403 -5.49 0.06 -13.12
C PRO A 403 -5.83 0.16 -14.61
N HIS A 404 -6.77 1.03 -14.96
CA HIS A 404 -7.24 1.25 -16.32
C HIS A 404 -7.76 2.68 -16.49
N ILE A 405 -7.39 3.33 -17.58
CA ILE A 405 -7.82 4.69 -17.93
C ILE A 405 -8.24 4.68 -19.41
N ASP A 406 -9.49 5.06 -19.67
CA ASP A 406 -10.00 5.30 -21.02
C ASP A 406 -9.78 6.77 -21.40
N VAL A 407 -9.16 6.99 -22.55
CA VAL A 407 -8.95 8.32 -23.13
C VAL A 407 -9.69 8.39 -24.46
N ARG A 408 -10.59 9.36 -24.58
CA ARG A 408 -11.37 9.63 -25.79
C ARG A 408 -10.96 10.97 -26.37
N ILE A 409 -10.45 10.97 -27.58
CA ILE A 409 -10.03 12.19 -28.29
C ILE A 409 -11.00 12.44 -29.44
N MET A 410 -11.71 13.57 -29.36
CA MET A 410 -12.56 14.09 -30.42
C MET A 410 -11.70 14.85 -31.43
N TRP A 411 -11.50 14.24 -32.59
CA TRP A 411 -10.60 14.74 -33.63
C TRP A 411 -11.37 15.40 -34.78
N PRO A 412 -11.17 16.70 -35.08
CA PRO A 412 -11.91 17.42 -36.12
C PRO A 412 -11.40 17.05 -37.52
N HIS A 413 -11.97 15.99 -38.08
CA HIS A 413 -11.50 15.37 -39.32
C HIS A 413 -12.00 16.07 -40.59
N GLN A 414 -13.26 16.52 -40.59
CA GLN A 414 -13.91 17.17 -41.73
C GLN A 414 -14.65 18.43 -41.27
N VAL A 415 -14.82 19.40 -42.18
CA VAL A 415 -15.65 20.58 -41.95
C VAL A 415 -17.13 20.17 -41.94
N ALA A 416 -17.91 20.73 -41.02
CA ALA A 416 -19.35 20.46 -40.95
C ALA A 416 -20.06 20.91 -42.25
N ASN A 417 -20.95 20.06 -42.74
CA ASN A 417 -21.76 20.30 -43.94
C ASN A 417 -23.03 19.43 -43.86
N ASP A 418 -24.08 19.82 -44.59
CA ASP A 418 -25.37 19.12 -44.64
C ASP A 418 -25.35 17.79 -45.42
N LYS A 419 -24.20 17.43 -46.02
CA LYS A 419 -23.98 16.17 -46.75
C LYS A 419 -23.40 15.09 -45.83
N GLU A 420 -23.47 13.81 -46.20
CA GLU A 420 -22.89 12.71 -45.39
C GLU A 420 -21.36 12.84 -45.23
N GLN A 421 -20.64 13.21 -46.30
CA GLN A 421 -19.20 13.51 -46.28
C GLN A 421 -18.95 15.02 -46.37
N GLY A 422 -18.14 15.54 -45.44
CA GLY A 422 -17.68 16.93 -45.45
C GLY A 422 -16.35 17.09 -46.20
N LYS A 423 -15.88 18.33 -46.35
CA LYS A 423 -14.53 18.60 -46.87
C LYS A 423 -13.49 18.28 -45.78
N TRP A 424 -12.34 17.75 -46.16
CA TRP A 424 -11.24 17.45 -45.22
C TRP A 424 -10.75 18.69 -44.48
N LEU A 425 -10.42 18.52 -43.19
CA LEU A 425 -9.84 19.56 -42.33
C LEU A 425 -8.48 19.12 -41.78
N LEU A 426 -8.46 18.14 -40.87
CA LEU A 426 -7.25 17.49 -40.37
C LEU A 426 -7.18 16.04 -40.85
N TYR A 427 -6.25 15.79 -41.76
CA TYR A 427 -6.02 14.50 -42.39
C TYR A 427 -5.04 13.66 -41.57
N LEU A 428 -5.48 12.51 -41.03
CA LEU A 428 -4.65 11.64 -40.22
C LEU A 428 -3.63 10.88 -41.08
N GLU A 429 -2.35 10.99 -40.73
CA GLU A 429 -1.24 10.35 -41.46
C GLU A 429 -1.01 8.91 -40.99
N GLU A 430 -1.04 8.69 -39.67
CA GLU A 430 -0.76 7.40 -39.03
C GLU A 430 -1.65 7.17 -37.80
N GLU A 431 -1.64 5.94 -37.28
CA GLU A 431 -2.32 5.61 -36.02
C GLU A 431 -1.72 6.42 -34.85
N PRO A 432 -2.53 6.91 -33.91
CA PRO A 432 -2.04 7.56 -32.70
C PRO A 432 -1.09 6.67 -31.92
N THR A 433 0.06 7.21 -31.50
CA THR A 433 1.06 6.48 -30.74
C THR A 433 1.04 6.87 -29.26
N ILE A 434 1.34 5.92 -28.38
CA ILE A 434 1.44 6.15 -26.94
C ILE A 434 2.90 5.98 -26.51
N GLU A 435 3.45 7.01 -25.87
CA GLU A 435 4.82 7.03 -25.35
C GLU A 435 4.79 7.26 -23.83
N GLY A 436 5.59 6.52 -23.06
CA GLY A 436 5.63 6.68 -21.61
C GLY A 436 6.54 5.67 -20.93
N ALA A 437 6.89 5.94 -19.67
CA ALA A 437 7.94 5.24 -18.91
C ALA A 437 7.81 3.71 -18.88
N ASN A 438 6.62 3.13 -19.15
CA ASN A 438 6.37 1.69 -19.18
C ASN A 438 5.45 1.21 -20.34
N GLY A 439 5.24 2.00 -21.40
CA GLY A 439 4.58 1.58 -22.67
C GLY A 439 3.26 0.78 -22.58
N ALA A 440 2.50 0.84 -21.49
CA ALA A 440 1.39 -0.08 -21.21
C ALA A 440 0.03 0.46 -21.66
N GLY A 441 -0.08 0.94 -22.90
CA GLY A 441 -1.35 1.40 -23.45
C GLY A 441 -1.45 1.15 -24.94
N GLU A 442 -2.68 1.06 -25.43
CA GLU A 442 -2.97 0.90 -26.86
C GLU A 442 -4.12 1.82 -27.28
N CYS A 443 -4.02 2.38 -28.49
CA CYS A 443 -5.15 3.04 -29.13
C CYS A 443 -5.88 2.01 -30.00
N PHE A 444 -7.21 1.97 -29.90
CA PHE A 444 -8.03 1.09 -30.70
C PHE A 444 -7.90 1.48 -32.18
N ARG A 445 -7.73 0.48 -33.05
CA ARG A 445 -7.59 0.72 -34.50
C ARG A 445 -8.80 1.50 -35.01
N LEU A 446 -8.54 2.69 -35.53
CA LEU A 446 -9.51 3.42 -36.33
C LEU A 446 -9.55 2.70 -37.69
N GLY A 447 -10.74 2.34 -38.18
CA GLY A 447 -10.83 1.57 -39.43
C GLY A 447 -10.13 2.27 -40.61
N ASP A 448 -9.70 1.49 -41.61
CA ASP A 448 -8.92 1.93 -42.79
C ASP A 448 -9.53 3.10 -43.59
N LYS A 449 -10.79 3.46 -43.30
CA LYS A 449 -11.49 4.60 -43.91
C LYS A 449 -11.18 5.95 -43.26
N VAL A 450 -10.52 5.97 -42.09
CA VAL A 450 -10.25 7.19 -41.30
C VAL A 450 -8.76 7.57 -41.35
N ILE A 451 -7.86 6.58 -41.29
CA ILE A 451 -6.42 6.81 -41.35
C ILE A 451 -5.96 6.68 -42.79
N ASN A 452 -5.29 7.72 -43.29
CA ASN A 452 -4.78 7.80 -44.65
C ASN A 452 -5.67 7.14 -45.73
N PRO A 453 -6.97 7.48 -45.83
CA PRO A 453 -7.89 6.79 -46.75
C PRO A 453 -7.53 6.95 -48.23
N LEU A 454 -6.75 7.98 -48.59
CA LEU A 454 -6.27 8.21 -49.96
C LEU A 454 -4.98 7.44 -50.28
N GLY A 455 -4.40 6.71 -49.32
CA GLY A 455 -3.16 5.94 -49.53
C GLY A 455 -1.97 6.79 -49.92
N LEU A 456 -1.90 8.04 -49.42
CA LEU A 456 -0.83 8.98 -49.72
C LEU A 456 0.52 8.45 -49.22
N LYS A 457 1.57 8.75 -49.97
CA LYS A 457 2.94 8.29 -49.67
C LYS A 457 3.77 9.42 -49.08
N ARG A 458 4.69 9.08 -48.17
CA ARG A 458 5.74 9.99 -47.72
C ARG A 458 6.86 10.03 -48.78
N ARG A 459 7.32 11.22 -49.15
CA ARG A 459 8.41 11.36 -50.12
C ARG A 459 9.71 10.89 -49.45
N SER A 460 10.35 9.86 -50.02
CA SER A 460 11.64 9.33 -49.56
C SER A 460 12.77 10.30 -49.94
N GLN A 461 12.91 11.42 -49.23
CA GLN A 461 14.14 12.23 -49.03
C GLN A 461 13.77 13.64 -48.53
N THR A 462 13.72 13.82 -47.21
CA THR A 462 14.05 15.06 -46.51
C THR A 462 14.60 14.67 -45.13
N LEU A 463 15.93 14.76 -44.98
CA LEU A 463 16.64 14.63 -43.70
C LEU A 463 16.45 15.89 -42.83
N SER A 464 15.24 16.47 -42.82
CA SER A 464 14.94 17.77 -42.20
C SER A 464 13.54 17.89 -41.60
N ASP A 465 12.75 16.82 -41.50
CA ASP A 465 11.41 16.85 -40.86
C ASP A 465 11.38 16.38 -39.40
N GLU A 466 12.54 16.14 -38.78
CA GLU A 466 12.63 16.16 -37.33
C GLU A 466 12.72 17.61 -36.86
N LEU A 467 11.63 18.10 -36.25
CA LEU A 467 11.69 19.28 -35.38
C LEU A 467 12.86 19.08 -34.40
N PRO A 468 13.81 20.03 -34.29
CA PRO A 468 14.99 19.85 -33.45
C PRO A 468 14.58 19.65 -31.98
N PRO A 469 15.22 18.72 -31.23
CA PRO A 469 15.08 18.69 -29.78
C PRO A 469 15.70 19.94 -29.17
N GLU A 470 15.14 20.39 -28.04
CA GLU A 470 15.47 21.66 -27.35
C GLU A 470 16.98 21.99 -27.27
N PRO A 471 17.38 23.27 -27.36
CA PRO A 471 18.60 23.74 -26.73
C PRO A 471 18.32 24.07 -25.26
N TYR A 472 18.96 23.32 -24.37
CA TYR A 472 19.16 23.71 -22.97
C TYR A 472 19.66 25.16 -22.87
N ILE A 473 19.07 25.90 -21.94
CA ILE A 473 19.38 27.29 -21.61
C ILE A 473 20.88 27.48 -21.36
N ARG A 474 21.58 28.21 -22.24
CA ARG A 474 22.78 28.98 -21.89
C ARG A 474 22.77 30.36 -22.54
N ARG A 475 22.97 31.36 -21.69
CA ARG A 475 23.00 32.80 -21.98
C ARG A 475 24.15 33.19 -22.90
N THR A 476 23.80 34.03 -23.89
CA THR A 476 24.52 35.20 -24.45
C THR A 476 26.02 35.11 -24.77
N HIS A 477 26.41 35.27 -26.03
CA HIS A 477 26.85 36.57 -26.62
C HIS A 477 27.42 36.43 -28.04
N ASN A 478 27.20 37.50 -28.82
CA ASN A 478 27.97 38.02 -29.95
C ASN A 478 27.67 37.55 -31.39
N LYS A 479 27.22 38.56 -32.15
CA LYS A 479 27.24 38.71 -33.61
C LYS A 479 28.59 38.33 -34.21
N THR A 480 28.57 37.72 -35.39
CA THR A 480 29.09 38.32 -36.63
C THR A 480 28.53 37.60 -37.86
N ALA A 481 28.24 38.40 -38.88
CA ALA A 481 27.71 38.06 -40.20
C ALA A 481 28.60 37.11 -41.01
N PHE A 482 28.03 36.43 -42.02
CA PHE A 482 28.62 36.34 -43.37
C PHE A 482 27.53 36.00 -44.39
N TYR A 483 27.40 36.85 -45.42
CA TYR A 483 26.65 36.59 -46.64
C TYR A 483 27.44 35.66 -47.54
N SER A 484 26.78 34.69 -48.17
CA SER A 484 27.25 34.10 -49.43
C SER A 484 26.09 33.97 -50.41
N ALA A 485 26.20 34.74 -51.48
CA ALA A 485 25.41 34.62 -52.67
C ALA A 485 25.80 33.35 -53.43
N ALA A 486 24.82 32.64 -53.98
CA ALA A 486 25.05 31.74 -55.09
C ALA A 486 23.89 31.88 -56.08
N SER A 487 24.28 32.41 -57.24
CA SER A 487 23.61 32.47 -58.52
C SER A 487 23.18 31.11 -59.07
N TYR A 488 22.45 31.15 -60.20
CA TYR A 488 22.22 30.15 -61.26
C TYR A 488 20.72 29.85 -61.42
N GLU A 489 20.11 29.78 -62.60
CA GLU A 489 20.39 30.27 -63.96
C GLU A 489 19.03 30.16 -64.68
N LYS A 490 18.70 31.12 -65.57
CA LYS A 490 17.51 31.04 -66.42
C LYS A 490 17.80 30.09 -67.60
N ALA A 491 16.92 29.11 -67.81
CA ALA A 491 16.75 28.43 -69.09
C ALA A 491 15.31 28.62 -69.59
N SER A 492 15.19 29.24 -70.76
CA SER A 492 13.97 29.44 -71.53
C SER A 492 13.79 28.35 -72.59
N MET A 493 12.53 28.18 -73.03
CA MET A 493 11.99 27.51 -74.23
C MET A 493 11.25 26.19 -73.92
N GLY A 494 10.06 25.93 -74.47
CA GLY A 494 9.39 26.58 -75.58
C GLY A 494 7.88 26.32 -75.59
N SER A 495 7.21 27.20 -76.34
CA SER A 495 5.77 27.25 -76.59
C SER A 495 5.34 26.12 -77.53
N SER A 496 4.30 25.37 -77.15
CA SER A 496 3.41 24.67 -78.09
C SER A 496 1.96 25.09 -77.85
N LYS A 497 1.32 25.57 -78.93
CA LYS A 497 -0.10 25.92 -79.03
C LYS A 497 -0.91 24.69 -79.44
N PHE A 498 -2.01 24.44 -78.75
CA PHE A 498 -3.30 23.89 -79.22
C PHE A 498 -4.12 23.54 -77.94
N GLU A 499 -5.44 23.67 -77.83
CA GLU A 499 -6.52 24.09 -78.69
C GLU A 499 -7.73 24.32 -77.75
N SER A 500 -8.59 25.27 -78.09
CA SER A 500 -9.78 25.60 -77.30
C SER A 500 -10.85 24.52 -77.43
N ALA A 501 -11.19 23.83 -76.34
CA ALA A 501 -12.40 23.02 -76.24
C ALA A 501 -13.35 23.64 -75.21
N SER A 502 -14.42 24.23 -75.72
CA SER A 502 -15.56 24.73 -74.96
C SER A 502 -16.22 23.60 -74.18
N ALA A 503 -16.06 23.58 -72.87
CA ALA A 503 -16.79 22.68 -71.97
C ALA A 503 -17.91 23.44 -71.24
N ASN A 504 -19.10 22.88 -71.34
CA ASN A 504 -20.37 23.36 -70.80
C ASN A 504 -20.29 23.84 -69.34
N ARG A 505 -20.92 24.99 -69.07
CA ARG A 505 -21.19 25.47 -67.70
C ARG A 505 -22.08 24.48 -66.97
N VAL A 506 -21.48 23.62 -66.16
CA VAL A 506 -22.16 22.92 -65.07
C VAL A 506 -22.35 23.92 -63.92
N ARG A 507 -23.60 24.07 -63.49
CA ARG A 507 -24.00 24.89 -62.33
C ARG A 507 -23.34 24.29 -61.08
N ARG A 508 -22.40 24.99 -60.45
CA ARG A 508 -21.73 24.52 -59.22
C ARG A 508 -22.70 24.55 -58.04
N ASP A 509 -22.90 23.41 -57.40
CA ASP A 509 -23.46 23.31 -56.06
C ASP A 509 -22.51 23.97 -55.07
N HIS A 510 -22.88 25.12 -54.51
CA HIS A 510 -22.14 25.72 -53.41
C HIS A 510 -22.40 24.90 -52.14
N ALA A 511 -21.35 24.24 -51.63
CA ALA A 511 -21.37 23.63 -50.29
C ALA A 511 -21.54 24.71 -49.21
N VAL A 512 -22.20 24.37 -48.10
CA VAL A 512 -22.38 25.28 -46.97
C VAL A 512 -21.02 25.61 -46.35
N VAL A 513 -20.70 26.90 -46.26
CA VAL A 513 -19.47 27.41 -45.63
C VAL A 513 -19.83 27.97 -44.26
N ILE A 514 -19.04 27.65 -43.24
CA ILE A 514 -19.28 28.10 -41.86
C ILE A 514 -18.94 29.59 -41.79
N LYS A 515 -19.80 30.39 -41.15
CA LYS A 515 -19.58 31.84 -41.06
C LYS A 515 -18.47 32.14 -40.05
N ALA A 516 -17.65 33.15 -40.36
CA ALA A 516 -16.68 33.70 -39.42
C ALA A 516 -17.40 34.52 -38.35
N ASP A 517 -16.91 34.40 -37.11
CA ASP A 517 -17.31 35.24 -35.99
C ASP A 517 -16.45 36.51 -35.99
N ASN A 518 -17.09 37.67 -35.93
CA ASN A 518 -16.39 38.95 -35.87
C ASN A 518 -16.00 39.25 -34.42
N LEU A 519 -14.76 38.97 -34.05
CA LEU A 519 -14.22 39.25 -32.71
C LEU A 519 -13.58 40.63 -32.67
N VAL A 520 -13.81 41.38 -31.59
CA VAL A 520 -13.13 42.66 -31.33
C VAL A 520 -12.15 42.45 -30.19
N ASP A 521 -10.86 42.59 -30.47
CA ASP A 521 -9.82 42.46 -29.46
C ASP A 521 -9.88 43.64 -28.45
N LYS A 522 -9.22 43.50 -27.30
CA LYS A 522 -9.16 44.54 -26.24
C LYS A 522 -8.61 45.87 -26.75
N ASP A 523 -7.84 45.83 -27.84
CA ASP A 523 -7.25 46.99 -28.54
C ASP A 523 -8.19 47.57 -29.63
N GLY A 524 -9.43 47.10 -29.75
CA GLY A 524 -10.43 47.59 -30.71
C GLY A 524 -10.25 47.08 -32.14
N LYS A 525 -9.30 46.17 -32.39
CA LYS A 525 -9.09 45.53 -33.69
C LYS A 525 -10.18 44.48 -33.96
N LYS A 526 -10.88 44.61 -35.08
CA LYS A 526 -11.83 43.61 -35.56
C LYS A 526 -11.06 42.49 -36.25
N SER A 527 -11.36 41.24 -35.90
CA SER A 527 -10.82 40.06 -36.56
C SER A 527 -11.91 39.04 -36.87
N ASP A 528 -11.89 38.52 -38.10
CA ASP A 528 -12.82 37.50 -38.57
C ASP A 528 -12.21 36.12 -38.27
N VAL A 529 -12.80 35.41 -37.30
CA VAL A 529 -12.28 34.13 -36.78
C VAL A 529 -13.28 33.01 -37.01
N VAL A 530 -12.83 31.91 -37.59
CA VAL A 530 -13.67 30.71 -37.79
C VAL A 530 -13.29 29.65 -36.77
N HIS A 531 -14.26 29.14 -36.01
CA HIS A 531 -14.02 28.08 -35.03
C HIS A 531 -14.46 26.72 -35.56
N MET A 532 -13.50 25.79 -35.66
CA MET A 532 -13.69 24.39 -36.03
C MET A 532 -13.56 23.51 -34.78
N ASP A 533 -14.70 23.19 -34.15
CA ASP A 533 -14.78 22.42 -32.91
C ASP A 533 -15.93 21.41 -32.99
N CYS A 534 -15.67 20.19 -32.56
CA CYS A 534 -16.65 19.11 -32.42
C CYS A 534 -17.81 19.51 -31.50
N ALA A 535 -17.51 20.20 -30.39
CA ALA A 535 -18.51 20.60 -29.40
C ALA A 535 -19.48 21.66 -29.95
N ARG A 536 -19.00 22.52 -30.86
CA ARG A 536 -19.80 23.55 -31.53
C ARG A 536 -20.55 23.04 -32.77
N LYS A 537 -20.38 21.75 -33.14
CA LYS A 537 -20.89 21.14 -34.37
C LYS A 537 -20.42 21.85 -35.65
N THR A 538 -19.29 22.55 -35.60
CA THR A 538 -18.67 23.21 -36.76
C THR A 538 -17.64 22.31 -37.45
N ALA A 539 -17.24 21.21 -36.81
CA ALA A 539 -16.48 20.14 -37.43
C ALA A 539 -17.19 18.79 -37.26
N LYS A 540 -17.04 17.90 -38.24
CA LYS A 540 -17.35 16.48 -38.15
C LYS A 540 -16.13 15.76 -37.60
N CYS A 541 -16.31 15.13 -36.45
CA CYS A 541 -15.21 14.57 -35.71
C CYS A 541 -15.22 13.06 -35.70
N VAL A 542 -14.02 12.49 -35.66
CA VAL A 542 -13.80 11.06 -35.40
C VAL A 542 -13.35 10.90 -33.96
N GLU A 543 -13.80 9.82 -33.34
CA GLU A 543 -13.44 9.49 -31.97
C GLU A 543 -12.24 8.53 -31.98
N ILE A 544 -11.14 8.96 -31.39
CA ILE A 544 -9.97 8.12 -31.15
C ILE A 544 -10.09 7.61 -29.71
N HIS A 545 -10.14 6.29 -29.54
CA HIS A 545 -10.20 5.65 -28.23
C HIS A 545 -8.84 5.05 -27.89
N CYS A 546 -8.31 5.34 -26.71
CA CYS A 546 -7.07 4.78 -26.21
C CYS A 546 -7.23 4.30 -24.78
N ALA A 547 -6.68 3.13 -24.48
CA ALA A 547 -6.69 2.53 -23.14
C ALA A 547 -5.26 2.54 -22.58
N ILE A 548 -5.11 3.06 -21.36
CA ILE A 548 -3.85 3.05 -20.60
C ILE A 548 -4.02 2.10 -19.41
N TYR A 549 -3.09 1.15 -19.27
CA TYR A 549 -3.12 0.12 -18.25
C TYR A 549 -2.05 0.36 -17.17
N ARG A 550 -2.41 0.10 -15.90
CA ARG A 550 -1.49 0.05 -14.75
C ARG A 550 -0.59 1.28 -14.60
N MET A 551 -1.16 2.47 -14.73
CA MET A 551 -0.44 3.73 -14.58
C MET A 551 -0.06 3.96 -13.10
N GLN A 552 1.24 4.01 -12.81
CA GLN A 552 1.76 4.14 -11.45
C GLN A 552 1.57 5.56 -10.90
N ARG A 553 1.64 5.72 -9.58
CA ARG A 553 1.63 7.05 -8.94
C ARG A 553 2.79 7.91 -9.47
N LYS A 554 2.55 9.20 -9.67
CA LYS A 554 3.55 10.19 -10.13
C LYS A 554 4.23 9.85 -11.46
N THR A 555 3.53 9.15 -12.35
CA THR A 555 3.99 8.85 -13.71
C THR A 555 3.19 9.61 -14.75
N GLU A 556 3.73 9.69 -15.96
CA GLU A 556 3.11 10.34 -17.12
C GLU A 556 3.15 9.47 -18.37
N VAL A 557 2.16 9.68 -19.22
CA VAL A 557 2.00 9.04 -20.52
C VAL A 557 1.60 10.11 -21.53
N TYR A 558 2.16 10.02 -22.73
CA TYR A 558 1.92 10.92 -23.84
C TYR A 558 1.21 10.18 -24.97
N ILE A 559 0.16 10.80 -25.53
CA ILE A 559 -0.52 10.33 -26.74
C ILE A 559 -0.22 11.32 -27.86
N HIS A 560 0.37 10.84 -28.95
CA HIS A 560 0.72 11.65 -30.11
C HIS A 560 -0.23 11.35 -31.28
N VAL A 561 -0.87 12.39 -31.80
CA VAL A 561 -1.72 12.31 -32.99
C VAL A 561 -1.06 13.16 -34.08
N LYS A 562 -0.63 12.51 -35.17
CA LYS A 562 0.01 13.19 -36.31
C LYS A 562 -0.96 13.32 -37.47
N ALA A 563 -1.09 14.55 -37.98
CA ALA A 563 -1.99 14.87 -39.07
C ALA A 563 -1.43 15.96 -39.98
N ARG A 564 -2.11 16.19 -41.10
CA ARG A 564 -1.85 17.25 -42.06
C ARG A 564 -3.05 18.20 -42.12
N LEU A 565 -2.78 19.49 -42.14
CA LEU A 565 -3.79 20.52 -42.40
C LEU A 565 -4.17 20.49 -43.88
N TRP A 566 -5.46 20.41 -44.19
CA TRP A 566 -5.91 20.35 -45.58
C TRP A 566 -6.02 21.75 -46.21
N ASN A 567 -4.97 22.18 -46.88
CA ASN A 567 -4.85 23.53 -47.44
C ASN A 567 -5.95 23.85 -48.46
N SER A 568 -6.27 22.93 -49.38
CA SER A 568 -7.26 23.18 -50.44
C SER A 568 -8.65 23.57 -49.92
N THR A 569 -9.06 23.05 -48.76
CA THR A 569 -10.36 23.36 -48.14
C THR A 569 -10.32 24.77 -47.56
N LEU A 570 -9.25 25.09 -46.83
CA LEU A 570 -9.11 26.38 -46.16
C LEU A 570 -8.89 27.53 -47.15
N VAL A 571 -8.09 27.31 -48.21
CA VAL A 571 -7.88 28.29 -49.29
C VAL A 571 -9.17 28.52 -50.09
N ALA A 572 -9.97 27.48 -50.34
CA ALA A 572 -11.20 27.60 -51.09
C ALA A 572 -12.32 28.33 -50.31
N ASP A 573 -12.49 27.98 -49.03
CA ASP A 573 -13.65 28.41 -48.25
C ASP A 573 -13.35 29.62 -47.34
N TYR A 574 -12.10 29.80 -46.92
CA TYR A 574 -11.69 30.82 -45.95
C TYR A 574 -10.52 31.73 -46.42
N PRO A 575 -10.42 32.18 -47.69
CA PRO A 575 -9.27 32.96 -48.15
C PRO A 575 -9.15 34.38 -47.56
N ARG A 576 -10.18 34.88 -46.87
CA ARG A 576 -10.28 36.27 -46.38
C ARG A 576 -10.45 36.40 -44.87
N VAL A 577 -10.44 35.29 -44.14
CA VAL A 577 -10.55 35.31 -42.68
C VAL A 577 -9.18 35.58 -42.07
N ASP A 578 -9.11 36.19 -40.88
CA ASP A 578 -7.82 36.44 -40.25
C ASP A 578 -7.17 35.16 -39.73
N ARG A 579 -7.97 34.21 -39.24
CA ARG A 579 -7.52 32.89 -38.77
C ARG A 579 -8.66 31.90 -38.58
N VAL A 580 -8.30 30.61 -38.62
CA VAL A 580 -9.19 29.48 -38.33
C VAL A 580 -8.66 28.76 -37.08
N HIS A 581 -9.50 28.67 -36.05
CA HIS A 581 -9.20 27.97 -34.80
C HIS A 581 -9.66 26.52 -34.93
N ILE A 582 -8.73 25.57 -34.89
CA ILE A 582 -9.04 24.14 -34.99
C ILE A 582 -8.80 23.51 -33.63
N VAL A 583 -9.86 23.01 -33.00
CA VAL A 583 -9.81 22.50 -31.61
C VAL A 583 -10.13 21.01 -31.60
N SER A 584 -9.21 20.23 -31.01
CA SER A 584 -9.42 18.84 -30.63
C SER A 584 -9.59 18.74 -29.12
N ARG A 585 -10.38 17.77 -28.65
CA ARG A 585 -10.69 17.63 -27.21
C ARG A 585 -10.42 16.21 -26.75
N ALA A 586 -9.61 16.07 -25.71
CA ALA A 586 -9.43 14.80 -25.00
C ALA A 586 -10.27 14.79 -23.72
N GLN A 587 -10.88 13.64 -23.45
CA GLN A 587 -11.61 13.36 -22.22
C GLN A 587 -11.12 12.05 -21.63
N ILE A 588 -10.90 12.03 -20.32
CA ILE A 588 -10.49 10.86 -19.56
C ILE A 588 -11.69 10.31 -18.78
N SER A 589 -11.79 8.99 -18.72
CA SER A 589 -12.72 8.28 -17.84
C SER A 589 -12.08 7.02 -17.26
N ILE A 590 -12.33 6.72 -15.99
CA ILE A 590 -11.99 5.44 -15.37
C ILE A 590 -13.28 4.63 -15.23
N PRO A 591 -13.34 3.35 -15.66
CA PRO A 591 -14.54 2.54 -15.49
C PRO A 591 -14.95 2.39 -14.02
N GLU A 592 -16.25 2.54 -13.74
CA GLU A 592 -16.81 2.48 -12.38
C GLU A 592 -16.58 1.13 -11.68
N LEU A 593 -16.31 0.07 -12.43
CA LEU A 593 -16.04 -1.29 -11.93
C LEU A 593 -14.84 -1.36 -10.97
N TYR A 594 -13.91 -0.39 -11.05
CA TYR A 594 -12.72 -0.37 -10.19
C TYR A 594 -12.97 0.31 -8.84
N GLY A 595 -14.14 0.91 -8.60
CA GLY A 595 -14.50 1.54 -7.33
C GLY A 595 -13.58 2.69 -6.93
N ILE A 596 -13.09 3.46 -7.91
CA ILE A 596 -12.13 4.55 -7.73
C ILE A 596 -12.85 5.90 -7.67
N GLU A 597 -12.49 6.72 -6.69
CA GLU A 597 -12.94 8.10 -6.60
C GLU A 597 -11.93 9.02 -7.31
N GLN A 598 -12.39 9.71 -8.37
CA GLN A 598 -11.62 10.70 -9.13
C GLN A 598 -12.29 12.08 -9.12
N PRO A 599 -11.55 13.17 -8.82
CA PRO A 599 -12.07 14.52 -8.96
C PRO A 599 -12.25 14.90 -10.44
N ARG A 600 -13.48 15.17 -10.87
CA ARG A 600 -13.82 15.38 -12.30
C ARG A 600 -13.36 16.72 -12.92
N GLY A 601 -12.65 17.55 -12.17
CA GLY A 601 -12.31 18.93 -12.58
C GLY A 601 -11.28 19.02 -13.70
N ASN A 602 -10.38 18.03 -13.82
CA ASN A 602 -9.21 18.06 -14.71
C ASN A 602 -9.21 16.92 -15.74
N ASP A 603 -10.38 16.35 -16.01
CA ASP A 603 -10.54 15.15 -16.85
C ASP A 603 -10.65 15.47 -18.34
N SER A 604 -10.61 16.76 -18.72
CA SER A 604 -10.69 17.17 -20.12
C SER A 604 -9.64 18.22 -20.47
N ALA A 605 -9.06 18.09 -21.67
CA ALA A 605 -8.14 19.07 -22.24
C ALA A 605 -8.55 19.40 -23.67
N ALA A 606 -8.48 20.67 -24.03
CA ALA A 606 -8.65 21.14 -25.40
C ALA A 606 -7.29 21.56 -25.96
N VAL A 607 -6.97 21.10 -27.16
CA VAL A 607 -5.75 21.45 -27.89
C VAL A 607 -6.14 22.25 -29.12
N GLU A 608 -5.51 23.40 -29.29
CA GLU A 608 -5.84 24.36 -30.35
C GLU A 608 -4.69 24.50 -31.34
N THR A 609 -5.03 24.50 -32.63
CA THR A 609 -4.14 24.88 -33.72
C THR A 609 -4.71 26.09 -34.44
N LEU A 610 -3.92 27.13 -34.56
CA LEU A 610 -4.29 28.39 -35.21
C LEU A 610 -3.80 28.38 -36.65
N ALA A 611 -4.74 28.24 -37.59
CA ALA A 611 -4.44 28.25 -39.01
C ALA A 611 -4.62 29.65 -39.62
N TYR A 612 -3.55 30.22 -40.16
CA TYR A 612 -3.54 31.54 -40.80
C TYR A 612 -3.45 31.39 -42.33
N PRO A 613 -4.16 32.22 -43.10
CA PRO A 613 -3.93 32.27 -44.55
C PRO A 613 -2.51 32.77 -44.80
N GLU A 614 -1.81 32.12 -45.73
CA GLU A 614 -0.53 32.61 -46.24
C GLU A 614 -0.80 33.90 -47.02
N LEU A 615 -0.60 35.03 -46.36
CA LEU A 615 -0.50 36.32 -47.00
C LEU A 615 0.74 36.25 -47.88
N LEU A 616 0.58 35.94 -49.17
CA LEU A 616 1.56 36.32 -50.17
C LEU A 616 1.87 37.79 -49.86
N ASP A 617 3.14 38.10 -49.63
CA ASP A 617 3.65 39.48 -49.57
C ASP A 617 3.29 40.17 -50.89
N VAL A 618 2.04 40.59 -51.00
CA VAL A 618 1.71 41.82 -51.69
C VAL A 618 2.28 42.87 -50.76
N VAL A 619 3.60 43.06 -50.85
CA VAL A 619 4.18 44.38 -50.66
C VAL A 619 3.24 45.26 -51.45
N GLY A 620 2.38 45.95 -50.72
CA GLY A 620 1.49 46.92 -51.31
C GLY A 620 2.41 47.97 -51.90
N ASP A 621 2.75 47.82 -53.17
CA ASP A 621 3.12 48.93 -54.03
C ASP A 621 1.86 49.80 -54.17
N GLY A 622 1.44 50.38 -53.05
CA GLY A 622 0.61 51.56 -53.05
C GLY A 622 1.39 52.60 -53.84
N PRO A 623 0.78 53.25 -54.84
CA PRO A 623 1.49 54.22 -55.66
C PRO A 623 2.15 55.25 -54.72
N VAL A 624 3.47 55.36 -54.80
CA VAL A 624 4.24 56.31 -53.99
C VAL A 624 3.58 57.68 -54.13
N PRO A 625 3.21 58.37 -53.02
CA PRO A 625 2.44 59.60 -53.12
C PRO A 625 3.16 60.61 -54.02
N ILE A 626 2.41 61.25 -54.92
CA ILE A 626 2.96 62.11 -55.97
C ILE A 626 3.87 63.21 -55.41
N TRP A 627 3.63 63.64 -54.16
CA TRP A 627 4.47 64.61 -53.47
C TRP A 627 5.95 64.20 -53.36
N VAL A 628 6.29 62.91 -53.38
CA VAL A 628 7.67 62.40 -53.22
C VAL A 628 8.43 62.65 -54.51
N TYR A 629 7.78 62.47 -55.66
CA TYR A 629 8.35 62.84 -56.96
C TYR A 629 8.58 64.36 -57.04
N VAL A 630 7.61 65.16 -56.58
CA VAL A 630 7.72 66.64 -56.56
C VAL A 630 8.85 67.11 -55.65
N LEU A 631 8.99 66.53 -54.45
CA LEU A 631 10.07 66.82 -53.51
C LEU A 631 11.44 66.43 -54.08
N SER A 632 11.52 65.28 -54.73
CA SER A 632 12.75 64.79 -55.35
C SER A 632 13.21 65.68 -56.51
N ILE A 633 12.26 66.16 -57.34
CA ILE A 633 12.56 67.10 -58.43
C ILE A 633 13.03 68.45 -57.86
N LEU A 634 12.36 68.98 -56.84
CA LEU A 634 12.76 70.24 -56.19
C LEU A 634 14.16 70.14 -55.59
N PHE A 635 14.47 69.03 -54.91
CA PHE A 635 15.80 68.79 -54.35
C PHE A 635 16.85 68.63 -55.44
N GLY A 636 16.54 67.92 -56.54
CA GLY A 636 17.43 67.79 -57.70
C GLY A 636 17.75 69.13 -58.36
N ILE A 637 16.76 70.01 -58.52
CA ILE A 637 16.95 71.37 -59.06
C ILE A 637 17.81 72.21 -58.10
N LEU A 638 17.59 72.12 -56.79
CA LEU A 638 18.39 72.83 -55.80
C LEU A 638 19.87 72.44 -55.90
N VAL A 639 20.16 71.14 -56.00
CA VAL A 639 21.53 70.63 -56.15
C VAL A 639 22.15 71.07 -57.48
N LEU A 640 21.38 71.06 -58.57
CA LEU A 640 21.85 71.54 -59.88
C LEU A 640 22.24 73.03 -59.83
N VAL A 641 21.43 73.88 -59.18
CA VAL A 641 21.71 75.31 -59.02
C VAL A 641 22.98 75.52 -58.19
N ILE A 642 23.16 74.75 -57.11
CA ILE A 642 24.39 74.79 -56.29
C ILE A 642 25.60 74.40 -57.14
N LEU A 643 25.50 73.35 -57.96
CA LEU A 643 26.57 72.91 -58.86
C LEU A 643 26.92 73.98 -59.90
N VAL A 644 25.93 74.63 -60.51
CA VAL A 644 26.16 75.74 -61.46
C VAL A 644 26.85 76.91 -60.77
N LEU A 645 26.46 77.25 -59.54
CA LEU A 645 27.13 78.31 -58.76
C LEU A 645 28.58 77.95 -58.42
N ILE A 646 28.85 76.69 -58.06
CA ILE A 646 30.22 76.19 -57.83
C ILE A 646 31.03 76.28 -59.13
N MET A 647 30.49 75.81 -60.26
CA MET A 647 31.17 75.85 -61.56
C MET A 647 31.41 77.29 -62.05
N TRP A 648 30.49 78.21 -61.77
CA TRP A 648 30.64 79.64 -62.07
C TRP A 648 31.74 80.28 -61.20
N LYS A 649 31.77 79.98 -59.90
CA LYS A 649 32.78 80.48 -58.97
C LYS A 649 34.17 79.89 -59.23
N CYS A 650 34.25 78.67 -59.76
CA CYS A 650 35.49 78.03 -60.23
C CYS A 650 35.92 78.49 -61.63
N GLY A 651 35.24 79.47 -62.25
CA GLY A 651 35.71 80.11 -63.48
C GLY A 651 35.52 79.31 -64.78
N PHE A 652 34.77 78.21 -64.75
CA PHE A 652 34.61 77.28 -65.88
C PHE A 652 33.98 77.90 -67.14
N PHE A 653 33.16 78.95 -66.99
CA PHE A 653 32.43 79.57 -68.11
C PHE A 653 33.16 80.73 -68.82
N LYS A 654 34.43 81.02 -68.49
CA LYS A 654 35.21 82.05 -69.20
C LYS A 654 36.05 81.43 -70.33
N ARG A 655 35.52 81.41 -71.56
CA ARG A 655 36.31 81.08 -72.76
C ARG A 655 37.03 82.33 -73.30
N ARG A 656 38.34 82.24 -73.49
CA ARG A 656 39.12 83.11 -74.39
C ARG A 656 38.98 82.61 -75.82
N ARG A 657 38.66 83.49 -76.76
CA ARG A 657 38.81 83.26 -78.21
C ARG A 657 39.88 84.21 -78.74
N PRO A 658 40.76 83.74 -79.64
CA PRO A 658 41.29 84.57 -80.70
C PRO A 658 41.03 83.95 -82.09
N ASP A 659 40.32 84.76 -82.87
CA ASP A 659 40.32 85.09 -84.30
C ASP A 659 40.70 84.14 -85.47
N PRO A 660 40.10 84.41 -86.65
CA PRO A 660 40.06 83.51 -87.80
C PRO A 660 40.92 84.02 -88.96
N THR A 661 41.78 83.18 -89.54
CA THR A 661 42.35 83.45 -90.87
C THR A 661 42.67 82.17 -91.63
N LEU A 662 42.09 82.09 -92.83
CA LEU A 662 42.65 81.57 -94.08
C LEU A 662 43.03 80.06 -94.12
N SER A 663 42.23 79.20 -94.76
CA SER A 663 42.07 78.97 -96.21
C SER A 663 43.00 77.88 -96.78
N GLY A 664 42.42 76.94 -97.53
CA GLY A 664 43.14 75.92 -98.34
C GLY A 664 42.92 74.52 -97.78
N ASN A 665 41.83 73.81 -98.10
CA ASN A 665 41.52 73.18 -99.40
C ASN A 665 42.62 72.22 -99.87
N LEU A 666 42.35 70.91 -99.78
CA LEU A 666 42.66 69.90 -100.81
C LEU A 666 42.00 68.56 -100.44
N GLU A 667 41.14 68.11 -101.35
CA GLU A 667 40.63 66.73 -101.54
C GLU A 667 41.79 65.71 -101.51
N LYS A 668 41.62 64.41 -101.21
CA LYS A 668 40.92 63.31 -101.91
C LYS A 668 41.43 62.05 -101.16
N SER A 669 40.78 60.91 -100.95
CA SER A 669 40.05 60.06 -101.88
C SER A 669 39.39 58.89 -101.12
N GLU A 670 38.15 58.62 -101.49
CA GLU A 670 37.51 57.30 -101.67
C GLU A 670 38.01 56.05 -100.91
N THR A 671 37.09 55.40 -100.21
CA THR A 671 36.59 54.07 -100.62
C THR A 671 35.25 53.75 -99.91
N LYS A 672 34.21 53.61 -100.73
CA LYS A 672 32.95 52.87 -100.48
C LYS A 672 33.18 51.38 -100.87
N PRO A 673 32.21 50.46 -100.76
CA PRO A 673 31.03 50.35 -99.88
C PRO A 673 30.81 48.92 -99.30
N PHE A 674 29.90 48.85 -98.30
CA PHE A 674 28.85 47.84 -98.08
C PHE A 674 29.13 46.31 -98.04
N ILE A 675 28.77 45.76 -96.86
CA ILE A 675 27.97 44.53 -96.61
C ILE A 675 28.63 43.16 -96.90
N SER A 676 28.88 42.38 -95.84
CA SER A 676 28.01 41.25 -95.46
C SER A 676 28.45 40.58 -94.15
N LYS A 677 27.43 40.15 -93.39
CA LYS A 677 27.40 39.44 -92.10
C LYS A 677 27.59 40.24 -90.83
#